data_AF-A0A1I6P3T1-F1
#
_entry.id   AF-A0A1I6P3T1-F1
#
_cell.length_a   1.000
_cell.length_b   1.000
_cell.length_c   1.000
_cell.angle_alpha   90.00
_cell.angle_beta   90.00
_cell.angle_gamma   90.00
#
_symmetry.space_group_name_H-M   'P 1'
#
loop_
_entity.id
_entity.type
_entity.pdbx_description
1 polymer ?
#
loop_
_entity_poly.entity_id
_entity_poly.type
_entity_poly.pdbx_seq_one_letter_code
_entity_poly.pdbx_strand_id
1 'polypeptide(L)'
;MQRKHYINSPINADERMLLNEEVDLIYGGITQNEINHSKLVDDFNSFLNKYGIDKSTLEKAIQNGDANVLTVVKNMISDFLIANPSNFDEVVAARLGENTLYDFNQKTKVKLDNTDKFQQVKLTADTGNNIALPDASDLNTITKGGFYKGSNLKNAPKEQGWWYIQVYSHDDSNYACMQIAYSLNSTSENSLYIRKKAVGVWADWKQLALFGAYDDIKQEVLNVKAAHPSLNAAIRAMIPYNSVNYYSDFQKALSESAGKTLDIPAGTYTIGDIEIPSNINIRADPNAVFVLKTGSTTFFTNKDVVNIGGYDKTSGIVFRGGVFDIKNLKDAKAFVLSHCQNVVIDTKIINGGESQTYVALNAVKDSEIDIEALDCTATTSTGAMVGIYVFNDKNTLTNQNTKPYDLTPCDNVSITLKLKNVKKGLVEIAPVDKVIHKNITYNVQAENVLEELGLFNNMSYFRTEKVVGNDIGHGLVFQIMNDTCGDFTIEGVNIRNGKSKETSRGVWFKSKEGDNAPQYQNVRISNPVIRAFSKGITTDYGFGAKINNPDIQECWEDGVWNYFTLDWALIGGMVKYNNKNGWGSRADIHIGELAIENGNKKVFRSILANVQARTVRVENLQDSIINNVIIKGGGFSKVGSDFNNKIDYLEVGW
;
A
#
# COMPACT_ATOMS: atom_id res chain seq x y z
N MET A 1 41.64 -16.10 32.77
CA MET A 1 40.52 -15.18 33.11
C MET A 1 39.24 -15.99 33.13
N GLN A 2 38.47 -16.01 34.22
CA GLN A 2 37.15 -16.66 34.21
C GLN A 2 36.17 -15.79 33.41
N ARG A 3 35.46 -16.40 32.46
CA ARG A 3 34.48 -15.71 31.61
C ARG A 3 33.19 -15.44 32.40
N LYS A 4 32.58 -14.27 32.20
CA LYS A 4 31.35 -13.83 32.90
C LYS A 4 30.05 -14.02 32.10
N HIS A 5 30.08 -14.59 30.90
CA HIS A 5 28.90 -14.77 30.05
C HIS A 5 28.96 -16.07 29.25
N TYR A 6 27.94 -16.92 29.40
CA TYR A 6 27.72 -18.16 28.63
C TYR A 6 26.92 -17.86 27.35
N ILE A 7 27.09 -18.67 26.30
CA ILE A 7 26.31 -18.54 25.07
C ILE A 7 24.84 -18.84 25.38
N ASN A 8 23.97 -17.84 25.18
CA ASN A 8 22.53 -17.93 25.47
C ASN A 8 21.70 -17.89 24.18
N SER A 9 22.03 -18.75 23.22
CA SER A 9 21.28 -18.94 21.96
C SER A 9 20.14 -19.95 22.16
N PRO A 10 19.10 -20.01 21.31
CA PRO A 10 17.95 -20.93 21.46
C PRO A 10 18.24 -22.39 21.04
N ILE A 11 19.45 -22.91 21.31
CA ILE A 11 19.81 -24.33 21.13
C ILE A 11 19.42 -25.16 22.37
N ASN A 12 19.29 -26.48 22.21
CA ASN A 12 18.87 -27.34 23.32
C ASN A 12 19.93 -27.36 24.45
N ALA A 13 19.51 -27.73 25.66
CA ALA A 13 20.35 -27.60 26.86
C ALA A 13 21.61 -28.49 26.80
N ASP A 14 21.52 -29.66 26.18
CA ASP A 14 22.61 -30.63 26.10
C ASP A 14 23.66 -30.19 25.07
N GLU A 15 23.23 -29.71 23.90
CA GLU A 15 24.10 -29.11 22.88
C GLU A 15 24.79 -27.85 23.41
N ARG A 16 24.08 -27.05 24.21
CA ARG A 16 24.66 -25.86 24.84
C ARG A 16 25.70 -26.20 25.90
N MET A 17 25.47 -27.26 26.66
CA MET A 17 26.41 -27.75 27.67
C MET A 17 27.68 -28.24 26.99
N LEU A 18 27.55 -29.08 25.95
CA LEU A 18 28.68 -29.59 25.17
C LEU A 18 29.49 -28.47 24.53
N LEU A 19 28.84 -27.47 23.94
CA LEU A 19 29.54 -26.36 23.28
C LEU A 19 30.29 -25.46 24.27
N ASN A 20 29.73 -25.22 25.47
CA ASN A 20 30.45 -24.46 26.50
C ASN A 20 31.61 -25.27 27.09
N GLU A 21 31.46 -26.59 27.23
CA GLU A 21 32.52 -27.49 27.72
C GLU A 21 33.68 -27.61 26.71
N GLU A 22 33.38 -27.66 25.41
CA GLU A 22 34.37 -27.68 24.32
C GLU A 22 35.18 -26.37 24.27
N VAL A 23 34.50 -25.23 24.46
CA VAL A 23 35.15 -23.91 24.54
C VAL A 23 36.00 -23.78 25.80
N ASP A 24 35.53 -24.31 26.94
CA ASP A 24 36.29 -24.28 28.19
C ASP A 24 37.55 -25.16 28.12
N LEU A 25 37.52 -26.29 27.40
CA LEU A 25 38.67 -27.14 27.13
C LEU A 25 39.70 -26.48 26.20
N ILE A 26 39.24 -25.73 25.18
CA ILE A 26 40.09 -24.94 24.29
C ILE A 26 40.79 -23.82 25.06
N TYR A 27 40.08 -23.12 25.96
CA TYR A 27 40.67 -22.07 26.81
C TYR A 27 41.53 -22.63 27.96
N GLY A 28 41.29 -23.87 28.37
CA GLY A 28 42.07 -24.60 29.38
C GLY A 28 43.39 -25.19 28.87
N GLY A 29 43.61 -25.22 27.55
CA GLY A 29 44.85 -25.72 26.94
C GLY A 29 45.04 -27.23 27.04
N ILE A 30 43.97 -27.98 27.31
CA ILE A 30 44.00 -29.45 27.36
C ILE A 30 43.13 -29.99 26.23
N THR A 31 43.73 -30.25 25.08
CA THR A 31 43.15 -31.10 24.05
C THR A 31 44.06 -32.30 23.81
N GLN A 32 43.99 -33.26 24.74
CA GLN A 32 44.25 -34.66 24.41
C GLN A 32 42.90 -35.33 24.25
N ASN A 33 42.54 -35.67 23.01
CA ASN A 33 41.57 -36.73 22.80
C ASN A 33 42.05 -37.60 21.64
N GLU A 34 42.19 -38.90 21.93
CA GLU A 34 43.08 -39.87 21.31
C GLU A 34 42.62 -40.41 19.94
N ILE A 35 41.72 -39.74 19.22
CA ILE A 35 41.01 -40.40 18.13
C ILE A 35 41.54 -40.09 16.72
N ASN A 36 42.32 -39.04 16.49
CA ASN A 36 42.94 -38.82 15.17
C ASN A 36 44.06 -37.80 15.26
N HIS A 37 45.33 -38.22 15.17
CA HIS A 37 46.40 -37.52 14.44
C HIS A 37 47.71 -38.32 14.60
N SER A 38 48.23 -38.87 13.49
CA SER A 38 49.66 -39.11 13.34
C SER A 38 50.40 -37.82 13.67
N LYS A 39 51.50 -37.87 14.43
CA LYS A 39 52.31 -36.66 14.61
C LYS A 39 52.85 -36.29 13.24
N LEU A 40 52.80 -35.00 12.89
CA LEU A 40 53.36 -34.44 11.65
C LEU A 40 54.80 -34.92 11.38
N VAL A 41 55.55 -35.20 12.45
CA VAL A 41 56.91 -35.76 12.41
C VAL A 41 56.91 -37.21 11.90
N ASP A 42 55.93 -38.02 12.28
CA ASP A 42 55.79 -39.41 11.84
C ASP A 42 55.37 -39.47 10.37
N ASP A 43 54.47 -38.57 9.93
CA ASP A 43 54.10 -38.44 8.52
C ASP A 43 55.26 -37.93 7.68
N PHE A 44 55.99 -36.92 8.16
CA PHE A 44 57.19 -36.41 7.51
C PHE A 44 58.27 -37.50 7.38
N ASN A 45 58.48 -38.31 8.42
CA ASN A 45 59.40 -39.45 8.38
C ASN A 45 58.91 -40.57 7.46
N SER A 46 57.59 -40.79 7.36
CA SER A 46 56.97 -41.74 6.40
C SER A 46 57.17 -41.30 4.95
N PHE A 47 57.02 -40.00 4.65
CA PHE A 47 57.31 -39.44 3.33
C PHE A 47 58.80 -39.54 2.97
N LEU A 48 59.70 -39.27 3.92
CA LEU A 48 61.14 -39.45 3.72
C LEU A 48 61.49 -40.91 3.34
N ASN A 49 60.92 -41.88 4.07
CA ASN A 49 61.08 -43.30 3.74
C ASN A 49 60.57 -43.65 2.34
N LYS A 50 59.47 -43.05 1.87
CA LYS A 50 58.90 -43.27 0.52
C LYS A 50 59.88 -42.90 -0.61
N TYR A 51 60.76 -41.93 -0.38
CA TYR A 51 61.79 -41.52 -1.35
C TYR A 51 63.16 -42.11 -1.05
N GLY A 52 63.24 -43.10 -0.15
CA GLY A 52 64.47 -43.83 0.16
C GLY A 52 65.57 -42.97 0.80
N ILE A 53 65.20 -41.86 1.45
CA ILE A 53 66.15 -40.90 2.04
C ILE A 53 65.78 -40.62 3.49
N ASP A 54 66.74 -40.69 4.42
CA ASP A 54 66.51 -40.27 5.80
C ASP A 54 66.74 -38.77 5.99
N LYS A 55 66.23 -38.23 7.11
CA LYS A 55 66.33 -36.81 7.45
C LYS A 55 67.76 -36.28 7.44
N SER A 56 68.72 -37.01 8.00
CA SER A 56 70.11 -36.55 8.09
C SER A 56 70.80 -36.56 6.73
N THR A 57 70.44 -37.52 5.86
CA THR A 57 70.96 -37.63 4.50
C THR A 57 70.40 -36.52 3.61
N LEU A 58 69.12 -36.20 3.74
CA LEU A 58 68.52 -35.06 3.05
C LEU A 58 69.15 -33.73 3.50
N GLU A 59 69.36 -33.56 4.81
CA GLU A 59 70.04 -32.38 5.37
C GLU A 59 71.47 -32.22 4.83
N LYS A 60 72.23 -33.31 4.73
CA LYS A 60 73.56 -33.29 4.10
C LYS A 60 73.52 -32.99 2.61
N ALA A 61 72.56 -33.54 1.88
CA ALA A 61 72.43 -33.30 0.44
C ALA A 61 72.06 -31.83 0.15
N ILE A 62 71.19 -31.24 0.99
CA ILE A 62 70.89 -29.80 0.98
C ILE A 62 72.17 -29.00 1.25
N GLN A 63 72.94 -29.36 2.28
CA GLN A 63 74.19 -28.68 2.63
C GLN A 63 75.25 -28.77 1.53
N ASN A 64 75.31 -29.89 0.82
CA ASN A 64 76.24 -30.12 -0.28
C ASN A 64 75.77 -29.54 -1.62
N GLY A 65 74.56 -28.96 -1.69
CA GLY A 65 74.04 -28.34 -2.89
C GLY A 65 73.69 -29.32 -4.01
N ASP A 66 73.31 -30.55 -3.67
CA ASP A 66 72.96 -31.57 -4.66
C ASP A 66 71.68 -31.15 -5.41
N ALA A 67 71.78 -31.03 -6.74
CA ALA A 67 70.69 -30.57 -7.59
C ALA A 67 69.46 -31.51 -7.54
N ASN A 68 69.63 -32.78 -7.17
CA ASN A 68 68.54 -33.74 -7.05
C ASN A 68 67.65 -33.49 -5.82
N VAL A 69 68.14 -32.76 -4.81
CA VAL A 69 67.40 -32.41 -3.59
C VAL A 69 66.17 -31.58 -3.89
N LEU A 70 66.28 -30.64 -4.83
CA LEU A 70 65.17 -29.79 -5.21
C LEU A 70 64.00 -30.62 -5.75
N THR A 71 64.30 -31.68 -6.51
CA THR A 71 63.30 -32.59 -7.06
C THR A 71 62.67 -33.45 -5.97
N VAL A 72 63.46 -33.99 -5.03
CA VAL A 72 62.97 -34.78 -3.90
C VAL A 72 62.06 -33.95 -2.99
N VAL A 73 62.48 -32.73 -2.62
CA VAL A 73 61.71 -31.82 -1.76
C VAL A 73 60.42 -31.36 -2.43
N LYS A 74 60.44 -31.06 -3.73
CA LYS A 74 59.23 -30.71 -4.49
C LYS A 74 58.22 -31.86 -4.53
N ASN A 75 58.69 -33.09 -4.73
CA ASN A 75 57.80 -34.26 -4.76
C ASN A 75 57.20 -34.55 -3.37
N MET A 76 57.99 -34.41 -2.30
CA MET A 76 57.49 -34.54 -0.92
C MET A 76 56.41 -33.50 -0.59
N ILE A 77 56.60 -32.25 -1.00
CA ILE A 77 55.60 -31.18 -0.77
C ILE A 77 54.32 -31.47 -1.56
N SER A 78 54.41 -31.93 -2.82
CA SER A 78 53.23 -32.36 -3.57
C SER A 78 52.49 -33.51 -2.89
N ASP A 79 53.20 -34.55 -2.46
CA ASP A 79 52.58 -35.72 -1.81
C ASP A 79 51.96 -35.37 -0.44
N PHE A 80 52.57 -34.45 0.30
CA PHE A 80 52.05 -33.91 1.55
C PHE A 80 50.76 -33.10 1.34
N LEU A 81 50.69 -32.29 0.29
CA LEU A 81 49.50 -31.51 -0.06
C LEU A 81 48.36 -32.40 -0.60
N ILE A 82 48.69 -33.52 -1.25
CA ILE A 82 47.70 -34.50 -1.72
C ILE A 82 47.10 -35.31 -0.56
N ALA A 83 47.85 -35.54 0.53
CA ALA A 83 47.39 -36.30 1.70
C ALA A 83 46.29 -35.61 2.54
N ASN A 84 45.97 -34.34 2.20
CA ASN A 84 44.86 -33.55 2.73
C ASN A 84 44.55 -33.75 4.24
N PRO A 85 45.50 -33.45 5.15
CA PRO A 85 45.28 -33.57 6.58
C PRO A 85 44.34 -32.46 7.04
N SER A 86 43.06 -32.81 7.19
CA SER A 86 42.04 -31.96 7.78
C SER A 86 42.45 -31.55 9.20
N ASN A 87 42.25 -30.26 9.53
CA ASN A 87 42.30 -29.65 10.87
C ASN A 87 43.58 -28.85 11.22
N PHE A 88 44.24 -28.25 10.22
CA PHE A 88 45.34 -27.31 10.50
C PHE A 88 44.78 -25.93 10.88
N ASP A 89 44.66 -25.67 12.19
CA ASP A 89 44.36 -24.35 12.74
C ASP A 89 45.41 -23.33 12.24
N GLU A 90 44.97 -22.31 11.50
CA GLU A 90 45.79 -21.20 10.99
C GLU A 90 46.60 -20.51 12.11
N VAL A 91 46.17 -20.64 13.36
CA VAL A 91 46.84 -20.09 14.55
C VAL A 91 48.16 -20.81 14.88
N VAL A 92 48.27 -22.11 14.58
CA VAL A 92 49.52 -22.88 14.81
C VAL A 92 50.51 -22.67 13.66
N ALA A 93 50.02 -22.56 12.42
CA ALA A 93 50.82 -22.14 11.28
C ALA A 93 51.38 -20.71 11.45
N ALA A 94 50.56 -19.78 11.96
CA ALA A 94 50.99 -18.41 12.25
C ALA A 94 52.07 -18.33 13.35
N ARG A 95 51.94 -19.12 14.43
CA ARG A 95 52.89 -19.08 15.56
C ARG A 95 54.22 -19.79 15.31
N LEU A 96 54.26 -20.85 14.50
CA LEU A 96 55.53 -21.51 14.11
C LEU A 96 56.21 -20.81 12.93
N GLY A 97 55.44 -20.11 12.09
CA GLY A 97 55.92 -19.36 10.92
C GLY A 97 56.50 -17.98 11.22
N GLU A 98 56.08 -17.28 12.28
CA GLU A 98 56.62 -15.93 12.49
C GLU A 98 58.06 -15.93 13.02
N ASN A 99 58.38 -16.64 14.11
CA ASN A 99 59.71 -16.51 14.69
C ASN A 99 60.80 -17.32 13.96
N THR A 100 60.49 -18.51 13.43
CA THR A 100 61.51 -19.37 12.79
C THR A 100 61.79 -18.96 11.34
N LEU A 101 60.74 -18.58 10.61
CA LEU A 101 60.80 -18.20 9.20
C LEU A 101 61.30 -16.75 9.06
N TYR A 102 60.98 -15.85 10.00
CA TYR A 102 61.60 -14.52 10.08
C TYR A 102 63.11 -14.61 10.33
N ASP A 103 63.57 -15.44 11.27
CA ASP A 103 65.00 -15.61 11.54
C ASP A 103 65.76 -16.24 10.36
N PHE A 104 65.14 -17.19 9.67
CA PHE A 104 65.69 -17.80 8.46
C PHE A 104 65.71 -16.81 7.29
N ASN A 105 64.65 -16.01 7.14
CA ASN A 105 64.55 -14.98 6.11
C ASN A 105 65.54 -13.84 6.37
N GLN A 106 65.78 -13.45 7.63
CA GLN A 106 66.80 -12.45 7.98
C GLN A 106 68.23 -12.96 7.75
N LYS A 107 68.52 -14.22 8.08
CA LYS A 107 69.84 -14.84 7.79
C LYS A 107 70.06 -15.04 6.28
N THR A 108 69.00 -15.33 5.52
CA THR A 108 69.04 -15.46 4.06
C THR A 108 69.17 -14.10 3.38
N LYS A 109 68.46 -13.08 3.88
CA LYS A 109 68.53 -11.69 3.44
C LYS A 109 69.91 -11.07 3.68
N VAL A 110 70.51 -11.26 4.85
CA VAL A 110 71.88 -10.80 5.14
C VAL A 110 72.92 -11.48 4.25
N LYS A 111 72.68 -12.71 3.77
CA LYS A 111 73.55 -13.40 2.80
C LYS A 111 73.35 -12.91 1.36
N LEU A 112 72.09 -12.73 0.91
CA LEU A 112 71.74 -12.20 -0.41
C LEU A 112 72.17 -10.73 -0.57
N ASP A 113 71.90 -9.89 0.42
CA ASP A 113 72.26 -8.46 0.42
C ASP A 113 73.79 -8.25 0.34
N ASN A 114 74.60 -9.24 0.75
CA ASN A 114 76.07 -9.20 0.67
C ASN A 114 76.65 -9.84 -0.61
N THR A 115 75.83 -10.46 -1.47
CA THR A 115 76.30 -11.10 -2.71
C THR A 115 75.57 -10.69 -4.00
N ASP A 116 74.56 -9.82 -3.92
CA ASP A 116 73.76 -9.39 -5.07
C ASP A 116 74.41 -8.28 -5.91
N LYS A 117 75.14 -8.67 -6.97
CA LYS A 117 75.41 -7.79 -8.13
C LYS A 117 74.28 -7.85 -9.18
N PHE A 118 73.02 -7.76 -8.77
CA PHE A 118 71.87 -7.87 -9.69
C PHE A 118 71.43 -6.54 -10.33
N GLN A 119 72.15 -5.45 -10.04
CA GLN A 119 71.98 -4.19 -10.75
C GLN A 119 73.33 -3.71 -11.32
N GLN A 120 73.62 -4.07 -12.57
CA GLN A 120 74.84 -3.62 -13.25
C GLN A 120 74.80 -2.14 -13.64
N VAL A 121 73.59 -1.54 -13.67
CA VAL A 121 73.38 -0.12 -14.00
C VAL A 121 72.49 0.52 -12.94
N LYS A 122 73.02 1.55 -12.29
CA LYS A 122 72.34 2.32 -11.24
C LYS A 122 71.09 3.04 -11.80
N LEU A 123 69.90 2.64 -11.33
CA LEU A 123 68.60 3.23 -11.70
C LEU A 123 68.05 4.17 -10.61
N THR A 124 68.53 4.05 -9.37
CA THR A 124 68.20 4.86 -8.19
C THR A 124 69.48 5.23 -7.43
N ALA A 125 69.43 6.16 -6.48
CA ALA A 125 70.52 6.40 -5.55
C ALA A 125 70.62 5.26 -4.52
N ASP A 126 71.81 5.05 -3.94
CA ASP A 126 72.05 3.96 -2.96
C ASP A 126 71.26 4.17 -1.65
N THR A 127 70.66 5.35 -1.47
CA THR A 127 69.77 5.69 -0.34
C THR A 127 68.33 5.21 -0.55
N GLY A 128 68.03 4.50 -1.65
CA GLY A 128 66.67 4.11 -2.03
C GLY A 128 65.84 5.24 -2.67
N ASN A 129 66.41 6.45 -2.80
CA ASN A 129 65.77 7.59 -3.45
C ASN A 129 66.03 7.62 -4.97
N ASN A 130 65.26 8.41 -5.72
CA ASN A 130 65.59 8.78 -7.09
C ASN A 130 66.99 9.42 -7.18
N ILE A 131 67.71 9.19 -8.28
CA ILE A 131 69.00 9.81 -8.60
C ILE A 131 68.82 11.34 -8.63
N ALA A 132 69.51 12.05 -7.74
CA ALA A 132 69.46 13.51 -7.71
C ALA A 132 70.24 14.09 -8.89
N LEU A 133 69.56 14.87 -9.70
CA LEU A 133 70.17 15.72 -10.72
C LEU A 133 70.61 17.03 -10.07
N PRO A 134 71.72 17.64 -10.52
CA PRO A 134 72.04 19.02 -10.18
C PRO A 134 70.88 19.95 -10.49
N ASP A 135 70.72 21.01 -9.69
CA ASP A 135 69.69 22.02 -9.94
C ASP A 135 69.85 22.63 -11.34
N ALA A 136 68.71 22.92 -11.98
CA ALA A 136 68.67 23.44 -13.35
C ALA A 136 69.30 22.53 -14.42
N SER A 137 69.47 21.23 -14.13
CA SER A 137 69.83 20.24 -15.15
C SER A 137 68.82 20.22 -16.30
N ASP A 138 69.30 20.03 -17.51
CA ASP A 138 68.48 19.93 -18.70
C ASP A 138 67.97 18.49 -18.91
N LEU A 139 66.66 18.29 -18.77
CA LEU A 139 66.04 16.98 -18.95
C LEU A 139 66.19 16.40 -20.36
N ASN A 140 66.49 17.22 -21.37
CA ASN A 140 66.75 16.71 -22.72
C ASN A 140 68.07 15.92 -22.81
N THR A 141 68.98 16.12 -21.84
CA THR A 141 70.26 15.39 -21.72
C THR A 141 70.13 14.10 -20.91
N ILE A 142 69.03 13.91 -20.18
CA ILE A 142 68.80 12.76 -19.29
C ILE A 142 68.07 11.66 -20.05
N THR A 143 68.83 10.85 -20.78
CA THR A 143 68.26 9.82 -21.69
C THR A 143 68.57 8.39 -21.28
N LYS A 144 69.45 8.19 -20.30
CA LYS A 144 69.72 6.88 -19.72
C LYS A 144 68.52 6.40 -18.90
N GLY A 145 68.23 5.10 -18.94
CA GLY A 145 67.16 4.51 -18.16
C GLY A 145 67.40 4.71 -16.65
N GLY A 146 66.36 5.14 -15.92
CA GLY A 146 66.46 5.40 -14.48
C GLY A 146 65.35 6.27 -13.91
N PHE A 147 65.40 6.41 -12.59
CA PHE A 147 64.51 7.24 -11.78
C PHE A 147 65.29 8.45 -11.26
N TYR A 148 64.91 9.64 -11.67
CA TYR A 148 65.61 10.89 -11.38
C TYR A 148 64.74 11.85 -10.57
N LYS A 149 65.36 12.79 -9.87
CA LYS A 149 64.69 13.93 -9.24
C LYS A 149 65.56 15.18 -9.30
N GLY A 150 64.93 16.35 -9.29
CA GLY A 150 65.65 17.61 -9.12
C GLY A 150 64.74 18.82 -9.13
N SER A 151 65.32 19.98 -8.82
CA SER A 151 64.60 21.25 -8.73
C SER A 151 64.91 22.14 -9.93
N ASN A 152 63.88 22.87 -10.39
CA ASN A 152 63.96 23.88 -11.45
C ASN A 152 64.62 23.37 -12.74
N LEU A 153 64.30 22.12 -13.09
CA LEU A 153 64.90 21.42 -14.22
C LEU A 153 64.49 22.08 -15.54
N LYS A 154 65.47 22.31 -16.43
CA LYS A 154 65.21 22.85 -17.76
C LYS A 154 64.52 21.81 -18.62
N ASN A 155 63.60 22.25 -19.49
CA ASN A 155 62.77 21.39 -20.33
C ASN A 155 61.89 20.39 -19.54
N ALA A 156 61.60 20.67 -18.27
CA ALA A 156 60.54 19.99 -17.51
C ALA A 156 59.14 20.44 -17.97
N PRO A 157 58.06 19.72 -17.61
CA PRO A 157 56.70 20.13 -17.95
C PRO A 157 56.38 21.57 -17.53
N LYS A 158 56.97 22.00 -16.41
CA LYS A 158 57.08 23.41 -16.00
C LYS A 158 58.47 23.65 -15.42
N GLU A 159 59.08 24.77 -15.74
CA GLU A 159 60.47 25.06 -15.36
C GLU A 159 60.68 25.36 -13.86
N GLN A 160 59.61 25.58 -13.10
CA GLN A 160 59.67 25.83 -11.66
C GLN A 160 59.23 24.60 -10.87
N GLY A 161 59.93 24.31 -9.78
CA GLY A 161 59.55 23.29 -8.80
C GLY A 161 60.33 21.98 -8.90
N TRP A 162 59.91 21.02 -8.06
CA TRP A 162 60.50 19.70 -7.95
C TRP A 162 59.83 18.70 -8.88
N TRP A 163 60.63 18.02 -9.68
CA TRP A 163 60.14 16.98 -10.58
C TRP A 163 60.80 15.64 -10.29
N TYR A 164 60.01 14.60 -10.45
CA TYR A 164 60.44 13.21 -10.36
C TYR A 164 60.24 12.59 -11.74
N ILE A 165 61.31 12.10 -12.34
CA ILE A 165 61.33 11.70 -13.76
C ILE A 165 61.65 10.21 -13.86
N GLN A 166 60.86 9.48 -14.64
CA GLN A 166 61.19 8.13 -15.10
C GLN A 166 61.65 8.21 -16.55
N VAL A 167 62.76 7.56 -16.86
CA VAL A 167 63.28 7.48 -18.24
C VAL A 167 63.31 6.02 -18.67
N TYR A 168 62.68 5.75 -19.82
CA TYR A 168 62.76 4.46 -20.51
C TYR A 168 63.58 4.69 -21.78
N SER A 169 64.80 4.15 -21.85
CA SER A 169 65.66 4.25 -23.03
C SER A 169 65.49 3.05 -23.95
N HIS A 170 65.52 3.29 -25.27
CA HIS A 170 65.53 2.23 -26.27
C HIS A 170 66.91 1.54 -26.36
N ASP A 171 67.99 2.32 -26.29
CA ASP A 171 69.39 1.86 -26.38
C ASP A 171 70.37 2.94 -25.85
N ASP A 172 71.67 2.65 -25.89
CA ASP A 172 72.73 3.57 -25.41
C ASP A 172 73.04 4.72 -26.39
N SER A 173 72.42 4.74 -27.58
CA SER A 173 72.74 5.67 -28.67
C SER A 173 72.02 7.03 -28.59
N ASN A 174 71.27 7.30 -27.51
CA ASN A 174 70.46 8.52 -27.33
C ASN A 174 69.42 8.75 -28.47
N TYR A 175 69.08 7.70 -29.22
CA TYR A 175 68.24 7.74 -30.41
C TYR A 175 66.75 7.87 -30.10
N ALA A 176 66.26 7.09 -29.12
CA ALA A 176 64.86 7.11 -28.70
C ALA A 176 64.73 6.83 -27.19
N CYS A 177 63.88 7.59 -26.50
CA CYS A 177 63.54 7.36 -25.11
C CYS A 177 62.18 7.97 -24.75
N MET A 178 61.58 7.53 -23.66
CA MET A 178 60.34 8.06 -23.11
C MET A 178 60.61 8.62 -21.72
N GLN A 179 60.03 9.76 -21.41
CA GLN A 179 60.07 10.34 -20.07
C GLN A 179 58.68 10.48 -19.50
N ILE A 180 58.53 10.12 -18.23
CA ILE A 180 57.32 10.34 -17.43
C ILE A 180 57.70 11.24 -16.25
N ALA A 181 56.98 12.33 -16.05
CA ALA A 181 57.24 13.29 -14.98
C ALA A 181 56.07 13.35 -13.99
N TYR A 182 56.43 13.42 -12.70
CA TYR A 182 55.53 13.53 -11.56
C TYR A 182 55.91 14.72 -10.70
N SER A 183 54.91 15.40 -10.14
CA SER A 183 55.06 16.32 -9.01
C SER A 183 54.54 15.62 -7.75
N LEU A 184 55.37 15.49 -6.72
CA LEU A 184 54.96 14.90 -5.43
C LEU A 184 54.64 15.95 -4.37
N ASN A 185 55.11 17.19 -4.56
CA ASN A 185 55.15 18.20 -3.50
C ASN A 185 54.02 19.25 -3.63
N SER A 186 53.24 19.22 -4.70
CA SER A 186 52.18 20.20 -4.97
C SER A 186 50.81 19.54 -4.86
N THR A 187 50.09 19.85 -3.78
CA THR A 187 48.71 19.37 -3.56
C THR A 187 47.71 19.94 -4.58
N SER A 188 48.08 20.99 -5.30
CA SER A 188 47.30 21.61 -6.37
C SER A 188 47.61 21.04 -7.76
N GLU A 189 48.61 20.17 -7.90
CA GLU A 189 49.11 19.71 -9.19
C GLU A 189 49.10 18.18 -9.28
N ASN A 190 47.93 17.63 -9.62
CA ASN A 190 47.74 16.19 -9.86
C ASN A 190 48.21 15.81 -11.26
N SER A 191 49.52 15.87 -11.50
CA SER A 191 50.05 15.88 -12.86
C SER A 191 51.01 14.74 -13.16
N LEU A 192 50.51 13.78 -13.94
CA LEU A 192 51.31 12.82 -14.71
C LEU A 192 51.55 13.42 -16.10
N TYR A 193 52.81 13.68 -16.46
CA TYR A 193 53.18 14.09 -17.82
C TYR A 193 53.99 13.01 -18.51
N ILE A 194 53.79 12.86 -19.82
CA ILE A 194 54.55 11.95 -20.66
C ILE A 194 55.09 12.71 -21.89
N ARG A 195 56.33 12.43 -22.26
CA ARG A 195 56.88 12.82 -23.56
C ARG A 195 57.77 11.71 -24.11
N LYS A 196 58.04 11.77 -25.40
CA LYS A 196 58.98 10.85 -26.05
C LYS A 196 59.98 11.60 -26.91
N LYS A 197 61.18 11.06 -27.00
CA LYS A 197 62.19 11.38 -28.00
C LYS A 197 62.13 10.31 -29.09
N ALA A 198 61.99 10.72 -30.34
CA ALA A 198 62.00 9.83 -31.49
C ALA A 198 62.95 10.39 -32.56
N VAL A 199 63.82 9.53 -33.10
CA VAL A 199 64.80 9.91 -34.14
C VAL A 199 65.63 11.13 -33.73
N GLY A 200 66.07 11.17 -32.47
CA GLY A 200 66.88 12.28 -31.94
C GLY A 200 66.12 13.56 -31.56
N VAL A 201 64.81 13.66 -31.82
CA VAL A 201 64.00 14.88 -31.53
C VAL A 201 63.04 14.65 -30.38
N TRP A 202 62.96 15.59 -29.44
CA TRP A 202 62.01 15.57 -28.34
C TRP A 202 60.63 16.09 -28.78
N ALA A 203 59.58 15.36 -28.40
CA ALA A 203 58.21 15.88 -28.46
C ALA A 203 57.89 16.71 -27.20
N ASP A 204 56.85 17.54 -27.32
CA ASP A 204 56.28 18.28 -26.20
C ASP A 204 55.74 17.35 -25.11
N TRP A 205 55.72 17.85 -23.88
CA TRP A 205 55.08 17.18 -22.75
C TRP A 205 53.56 17.15 -22.91
N LYS A 206 52.97 15.97 -22.71
CA LYS A 206 51.51 15.77 -22.68
C LYS A 206 51.06 15.35 -21.29
N GLN A 207 50.05 16.02 -20.75
CA GLN A 207 49.45 15.66 -19.46
C GLN A 207 48.46 14.50 -19.63
N LEU A 208 48.53 13.51 -18.75
CA LEU A 208 47.58 12.39 -18.65
C LEU A 208 46.69 12.62 -17.42
N ALA A 209 45.52 13.23 -17.61
CA ALA A 209 44.57 13.48 -16.52
C ALA A 209 43.61 12.28 -16.34
N LEU A 210 43.46 11.81 -15.09
CA LEU A 210 42.37 10.92 -14.65
C LEU A 210 41.39 11.65 -13.70
N PHE A 211 41.51 12.96 -13.55
CA PHE A 211 40.58 13.79 -12.77
C PHE A 211 39.59 14.46 -13.72
N GLY A 212 38.29 14.36 -13.42
CA GLY A 212 37.23 15.04 -14.18
C GLY A 212 36.34 14.12 -15.00
N ALA A 213 36.82 13.00 -15.54
CA ALA A 213 36.01 12.18 -16.45
C ALA A 213 34.66 11.70 -15.86
N TYR A 214 34.62 11.36 -14.57
CA TYR A 214 33.36 11.02 -13.91
C TYR A 214 32.43 12.24 -13.76
N ASP A 215 32.97 13.39 -13.38
CA ASP A 215 32.22 14.64 -13.21
C ASP A 215 31.77 15.21 -14.56
N ASP A 216 32.59 15.09 -15.60
CA ASP A 216 32.32 15.46 -16.99
C ASP A 216 31.22 14.55 -17.57
N ILE A 217 31.29 13.23 -17.37
CA ILE A 217 30.22 12.30 -17.80
C ILE A 217 28.91 12.61 -17.06
N LYS A 218 28.98 12.85 -15.74
CA LYS A 218 27.81 13.21 -14.94
C LYS A 218 27.22 14.55 -15.39
N GLN A 219 28.06 15.53 -15.67
CA GLN A 219 27.65 16.84 -16.16
C GLN A 219 27.07 16.74 -17.57
N GLU A 220 27.62 15.89 -18.42
CA GLU A 220 27.10 15.68 -19.78
C GLU A 220 25.74 14.96 -19.76
N VAL A 221 25.56 13.99 -18.87
CA VAL A 221 24.24 13.38 -18.60
C VAL A 221 23.24 14.42 -18.10
N LEU A 222 23.65 15.36 -17.24
CA LEU A 222 22.79 16.44 -16.77
C LEU A 222 22.46 17.45 -17.88
N ASN A 223 23.45 17.81 -18.71
CA ASN A 223 23.28 18.70 -19.86
C ASN A 223 22.29 18.11 -20.89
N VAL A 224 22.42 16.81 -21.20
CA VAL A 224 21.50 16.09 -22.11
C VAL A 224 20.09 16.02 -21.52
N LYS A 225 19.95 15.76 -20.22
CA LYS A 225 18.63 15.78 -19.53
C LYS A 225 17.97 17.17 -19.57
N ALA A 226 18.76 18.24 -19.47
CA ALA A 226 18.27 19.62 -19.52
C ALA A 226 17.92 20.07 -20.95
N ALA A 227 18.70 19.64 -21.95
CA ALA A 227 18.47 19.95 -23.36
C ALA A 227 17.32 19.16 -23.99
N HIS A 228 16.99 17.98 -23.44
CA HIS A 228 15.86 17.16 -23.90
C HIS A 228 14.81 16.91 -22.80
N PRO A 229 14.03 17.94 -22.39
CA PRO A 229 12.93 17.79 -21.44
C PRO A 229 11.93 16.70 -21.85
N SER A 230 11.73 16.52 -23.16
CA SER A 230 10.88 15.47 -23.74
C SER A 230 11.39 14.05 -23.48
N LEU A 231 12.71 13.82 -23.49
CA LEU A 231 13.31 12.53 -23.19
C LEU A 231 13.20 12.20 -21.70
N ASN A 232 13.43 13.18 -20.83
CA ASN A 232 13.24 13.03 -19.38
C ASN A 232 11.76 12.77 -19.05
N ALA A 233 10.84 13.45 -19.72
CA ALA A 233 9.41 13.19 -19.61
C ALA A 233 9.03 11.78 -20.12
N ALA A 234 9.60 11.34 -21.24
CA ALA A 234 9.37 10.00 -21.80
C ALA A 234 9.88 8.88 -20.87
N ILE A 235 11.11 9.01 -20.33
CA ILE A 235 11.66 8.05 -19.36
C ILE A 235 10.79 7.99 -18.11
N ARG A 236 10.36 9.13 -17.57
CA ARG A 236 9.45 9.18 -16.42
C ARG A 236 8.09 8.59 -16.74
N ALA A 237 7.55 8.82 -17.93
CA ALA A 237 6.25 8.27 -18.35
C ALA A 237 6.26 6.74 -18.41
N MET A 238 7.40 6.11 -18.71
CA MET A 238 7.57 4.65 -18.75
C MET A 238 7.65 3.99 -17.37
N ILE A 239 7.84 4.75 -16.29
CA ILE A 239 7.88 4.19 -14.93
C ILE A 239 6.43 4.06 -14.43
N PRO A 240 5.95 2.84 -14.14
CA PRO A 240 4.54 2.61 -13.75
C PRO A 240 4.21 3.06 -12.31
N TYR A 241 5.24 3.37 -11.52
CA TYR A 241 5.13 3.76 -10.11
C TYR A 241 5.80 5.10 -9.87
N ASN A 242 5.21 5.92 -9.01
CA ASN A 242 5.79 7.17 -8.54
C ASN A 242 5.88 7.14 -7.01
N SER A 243 7.06 6.83 -6.46
CA SER A 243 7.33 6.77 -5.01
C SER A 243 8.07 8.02 -4.50
N VAL A 244 7.75 9.17 -5.07
CA VAL A 244 8.55 10.38 -4.85
C VAL A 244 8.17 11.06 -3.53
N ASN A 245 9.19 11.56 -2.81
CA ASN A 245 9.06 12.40 -1.62
C ASN A 245 8.50 13.81 -1.92
N TYR A 246 7.39 13.93 -2.65
CA TYR A 246 6.71 15.21 -2.86
C TYR A 246 5.59 15.46 -1.85
N TYR A 247 5.68 14.96 -0.62
CA TYR A 247 4.66 15.22 0.40
C TYR A 247 4.63 16.69 0.84
N SER A 248 5.63 17.49 0.48
CA SER A 248 5.59 18.96 0.61
C SER A 248 4.70 19.63 -0.43
N ASP A 249 4.43 18.98 -1.57
CA ASP A 249 3.55 19.44 -2.65
C ASP A 249 2.72 18.27 -3.21
N PHE A 250 1.64 17.95 -2.49
CA PHE A 250 0.80 16.80 -2.79
C PHE A 250 0.08 16.91 -4.15
N GLN A 251 -0.26 18.13 -4.59
CA GLN A 251 -0.88 18.35 -5.90
C GLN A 251 0.07 17.97 -7.04
N LYS A 252 1.36 18.28 -6.90
CA LYS A 252 2.39 17.88 -7.86
C LYS A 252 2.58 16.36 -7.89
N ALA A 253 2.56 15.70 -6.74
CA ALA A 253 2.62 14.23 -6.66
C ALA A 253 1.49 13.57 -7.47
N LEU A 254 0.25 14.04 -7.30
CA LEU A 254 -0.90 13.53 -8.06
C LEU A 254 -0.74 13.82 -9.56
N SER A 255 -0.37 15.05 -9.91
CA SER A 255 -0.25 15.48 -11.31
C SER A 255 0.79 14.67 -12.07
N GLU A 256 1.94 14.37 -11.47
CA GLU A 256 3.01 13.55 -12.08
C GLU A 256 2.69 12.05 -12.11
N SER A 257 1.67 11.63 -11.36
CA SER A 257 1.23 10.24 -11.24
C SER A 257 -0.03 9.93 -12.06
N ALA A 258 -0.53 10.89 -12.85
CA ALA A 258 -1.58 10.60 -13.83
C ALA A 258 -1.12 9.50 -14.79
N GLY A 259 -1.97 8.48 -15.01
CA GLY A 259 -1.64 7.27 -15.77
C GLY A 259 -0.84 6.21 -15.00
N LYS A 260 -0.58 6.40 -13.70
CA LYS A 260 0.35 5.57 -12.90
C LYS A 260 -0.20 5.25 -11.52
N THR A 261 0.56 4.44 -10.79
CA THR A 261 0.34 4.22 -9.36
C THR A 261 1.14 5.20 -8.49
N LEU A 262 0.46 5.89 -7.56
CA LEU A 262 1.03 6.71 -6.50
C LEU A 262 0.93 5.96 -5.17
N ASP A 263 2.09 5.66 -4.58
CA ASP A 263 2.17 5.03 -3.26
C ASP A 263 2.37 6.10 -2.18
N ILE A 264 1.51 6.10 -1.16
CA ILE A 264 1.57 7.04 -0.03
C ILE A 264 1.90 6.22 1.24
N PRO A 265 3.09 6.38 1.83
CA PRO A 265 3.52 5.62 3.01
C PRO A 265 2.77 6.08 4.27
N ALA A 266 3.01 5.37 5.36
CA ALA A 266 2.53 5.77 6.68
C ALA A 266 3.07 7.17 7.04
N GLY A 267 2.23 8.00 7.66
CA GLY A 267 2.58 9.38 7.99
C GLY A 267 1.36 10.25 8.19
N THR A 268 1.57 11.52 8.53
CA THR A 268 0.51 12.51 8.62
C THR A 268 0.66 13.53 7.49
N TYR A 269 -0.41 13.74 6.74
CA TYR A 269 -0.44 14.59 5.55
C TYR A 269 -1.47 15.70 5.72
N THR A 270 -1.00 16.93 5.88
CA THR A 270 -1.89 18.10 5.94
C THR A 270 -2.17 18.60 4.54
N ILE A 271 -3.36 18.32 4.02
CA ILE A 271 -3.75 18.62 2.63
C ILE A 271 -5.16 19.21 2.58
N GLY A 272 -5.51 19.88 1.49
CA GLY A 272 -6.84 20.42 1.30
C GLY A 272 -7.00 21.03 -0.09
N ASP A 273 -8.21 20.90 -0.63
CA ASP A 273 -8.66 21.34 -1.94
C ASP A 273 -7.75 20.83 -3.07
N ILE A 274 -7.42 19.55 -3.01
CA ILE A 274 -6.52 18.86 -3.95
C ILE A 274 -7.31 18.19 -5.08
N GLU A 275 -6.82 18.30 -6.31
CA GLU A 275 -7.45 17.75 -7.50
C GLU A 275 -6.81 16.43 -7.94
N ILE A 276 -7.64 15.38 -8.05
CA ILE A 276 -7.25 14.05 -8.53
C ILE A 276 -7.42 13.98 -10.06
N PRO A 277 -6.35 13.68 -10.84
CA PRO A 277 -6.44 13.53 -12.29
C PRO A 277 -7.05 12.18 -12.70
N SER A 278 -7.47 12.07 -13.96
CA SER A 278 -7.90 10.79 -14.56
C SER A 278 -6.79 9.74 -14.59
N ASN A 279 -7.19 8.46 -14.68
CA ASN A 279 -6.33 7.30 -14.88
C ASN A 279 -5.23 7.15 -13.82
N ILE A 280 -5.55 7.41 -12.56
CA ILE A 280 -4.58 7.31 -11.45
C ILE A 280 -4.99 6.20 -10.49
N ASN A 281 -4.00 5.47 -9.98
CA ASN A 281 -4.17 4.49 -8.92
C ASN A 281 -3.41 4.95 -7.67
N ILE A 282 -4.11 5.23 -6.58
CA ILE A 282 -3.52 5.70 -5.33
C ILE A 282 -3.61 4.59 -4.31
N ARG A 283 -2.47 4.20 -3.74
CA ARG A 283 -2.38 3.23 -2.64
C ARG A 283 -1.78 3.92 -1.43
N ALA A 284 -2.63 4.25 -0.46
CA ALA A 284 -2.22 4.81 0.80
C ALA A 284 -2.08 3.70 1.85
N ASP A 285 -0.98 3.74 2.60
CA ASP A 285 -0.80 2.91 3.78
C ASP A 285 -2.00 3.11 4.73
N PRO A 286 -2.51 2.06 5.42
CA PRO A 286 -3.57 2.21 6.40
C PRO A 286 -3.27 3.20 7.54
N ASN A 287 -1.98 3.52 7.78
CA ASN A 287 -1.53 4.51 8.75
C ASN A 287 -1.17 5.87 8.12
N ALA A 288 -1.47 6.07 6.83
CA ALA A 288 -1.41 7.39 6.20
C ALA A 288 -2.64 8.21 6.64
N VAL A 289 -2.43 9.15 7.55
CA VAL A 289 -3.49 10.01 8.11
C VAL A 289 -3.53 11.34 7.38
N PHE A 290 -4.62 11.62 6.68
CA PHE A 290 -4.88 12.90 6.06
C PHE A 290 -5.59 13.81 7.05
N VAL A 291 -5.04 15.00 7.28
CA VAL A 291 -5.63 16.06 8.11
C VAL A 291 -5.93 17.26 7.22
N LEU A 292 -7.12 17.84 7.38
CA LEU A 292 -7.55 18.92 6.51
C LEU A 292 -6.72 20.17 6.78
N LYS A 293 -6.19 20.77 5.72
CA LYS A 293 -5.45 22.03 5.78
C LYS A 293 -6.37 23.16 6.29
N THR A 294 -5.85 24.01 7.16
CA THR A 294 -6.58 25.19 7.65
C THR A 294 -7.11 26.04 6.49
N GLY A 295 -8.40 26.35 6.53
CA GLY A 295 -9.09 27.15 5.51
C GLY A 295 -9.68 26.33 4.36
N SER A 296 -9.31 25.06 4.21
CA SER A 296 -9.91 24.14 3.25
C SER A 296 -11.19 23.52 3.80
N THR A 297 -12.09 23.11 2.91
CA THR A 297 -13.35 22.42 3.26
C THR A 297 -13.44 21.02 2.64
N THR A 298 -12.52 20.69 1.73
CA THR A 298 -12.51 19.40 1.04
C THR A 298 -11.08 18.87 1.02
N PHE A 299 -10.87 17.56 1.16
CA PHE A 299 -9.55 16.97 0.90
C PHE A 299 -9.33 16.83 -0.59
N PHE A 300 -10.21 16.06 -1.25
CA PHE A 300 -10.08 15.74 -2.66
C PHE A 300 -11.31 16.12 -3.49
N THR A 301 -11.04 16.72 -4.64
CA THR A 301 -11.98 16.84 -5.76
C THR A 301 -11.40 16.11 -6.97
N ASN A 302 -12.24 15.74 -7.94
CA ASN A 302 -11.71 15.33 -9.23
C ASN A 302 -11.36 16.55 -10.09
N LYS A 303 -10.28 16.44 -10.88
CA LYS A 303 -9.69 17.53 -11.65
C LYS A 303 -10.68 18.15 -12.64
N ASP A 304 -10.67 19.48 -12.76
CA ASP A 304 -11.53 20.20 -13.69
C ASP A 304 -11.01 20.17 -15.14
N VAL A 305 -11.95 20.10 -16.09
CA VAL A 305 -11.66 20.14 -17.54
C VAL A 305 -12.68 21.04 -18.26
N VAL A 306 -12.35 21.58 -19.43
CA VAL A 306 -13.21 22.56 -20.12
C VAL A 306 -14.30 21.84 -20.95
N ASN A 307 -15.57 22.28 -20.84
CA ASN A 307 -16.77 21.75 -21.53
C ASN A 307 -17.21 20.35 -21.09
N ILE A 308 -17.81 20.26 -19.92
CA ILE A 308 -18.24 18.99 -19.31
C ILE A 308 -19.78 18.90 -19.39
N GLY A 309 -20.29 17.69 -19.60
CA GLY A 309 -21.70 17.32 -19.48
C GLY A 309 -21.85 15.81 -19.42
N GLY A 310 -22.73 15.28 -18.57
CA GLY A 310 -22.81 13.84 -18.34
C GLY A 310 -21.70 13.34 -17.41
N TYR A 311 -20.86 12.40 -17.86
CA TYR A 311 -19.87 11.68 -17.02
C TYR A 311 -18.41 11.86 -17.49
N ASP A 312 -18.09 12.99 -18.11
CA ASP A 312 -16.90 13.18 -18.94
C ASP A 312 -15.78 14.04 -18.31
N LYS A 313 -15.93 14.51 -17.06
CA LYS A 313 -14.93 15.33 -16.37
C LYS A 313 -13.64 14.58 -16.09
N THR A 314 -13.76 13.41 -15.46
CA THR A 314 -12.62 12.53 -15.18
C THR A 314 -13.03 11.07 -15.22
N SER A 315 -12.07 10.18 -15.48
CA SER A 315 -12.32 8.75 -15.41
C SER A 315 -11.15 7.95 -14.86
N GLY A 316 -11.42 6.75 -14.36
CA GLY A 316 -10.37 5.80 -13.96
C GLY A 316 -9.60 6.25 -12.73
N ILE A 317 -10.30 6.72 -11.70
CA ILE A 317 -9.71 7.11 -10.41
C ILE A 317 -9.82 5.93 -9.45
N VAL A 318 -8.70 5.46 -8.92
CA VAL A 318 -8.68 4.47 -7.84
C VAL A 318 -7.96 5.07 -6.64
N PHE A 319 -8.60 5.07 -5.47
CA PHE A 319 -8.03 5.47 -4.20
C PHE A 319 -8.29 4.39 -3.16
N ARG A 320 -7.23 3.75 -2.66
CA ARG A 320 -7.33 2.71 -1.64
C ARG A 320 -6.46 3.02 -0.43
N GLY A 321 -7.00 2.77 0.75
CA GLY A 321 -6.33 2.91 2.04
C GLY A 321 -6.33 4.34 2.59
N GLY A 322 -5.46 4.59 3.57
CA GLY A 322 -5.41 5.84 4.31
C GLY A 322 -6.59 6.07 5.27
N VAL A 323 -6.45 7.11 6.11
CA VAL A 323 -7.44 7.55 7.09
C VAL A 323 -7.64 9.05 6.96
N PHE A 324 -8.87 9.49 6.73
CA PHE A 324 -9.26 10.89 6.69
C PHE A 324 -9.77 11.32 8.07
N ASP A 325 -8.95 12.07 8.79
CA ASP A 325 -9.34 12.65 10.08
C ASP A 325 -9.96 14.03 9.84
N ILE A 326 -11.28 14.10 9.97
CA ILE A 326 -12.06 15.32 9.75
C ILE A 326 -11.89 16.32 10.91
N LYS A 327 -11.33 15.89 12.06
CA LYS A 327 -11.07 16.75 13.24
C LYS A 327 -12.29 17.51 13.75
N ASN A 328 -13.49 16.96 13.57
CA ASN A 328 -14.76 17.59 13.90
C ASN A 328 -14.98 18.95 13.20
N LEU A 329 -14.30 19.19 12.08
CA LEU A 329 -14.41 20.44 11.32
C LEU A 329 -15.76 20.56 10.64
N LYS A 330 -16.33 21.76 10.69
CA LYS A 330 -17.58 22.10 10.02
C LYS A 330 -17.39 22.08 8.49
N ASP A 331 -18.39 21.52 7.80
CA ASP A 331 -18.57 21.37 6.36
C ASP A 331 -17.43 20.66 5.63
N ALA A 332 -16.56 19.97 6.37
CA ALA A 332 -15.41 19.24 5.85
C ALA A 332 -15.81 17.94 5.13
N LYS A 333 -15.15 17.66 4.00
CA LYS A 333 -15.43 16.50 3.13
C LYS A 333 -14.15 15.79 2.73
N ALA A 334 -14.14 14.47 2.78
CA ALA A 334 -13.04 13.67 2.25
C ALA A 334 -13.02 13.72 0.72
N PHE A 335 -14.17 13.52 0.08
CA PHE A 335 -14.28 13.49 -1.38
C PHE A 335 -15.48 14.29 -1.86
N VAL A 336 -15.27 15.08 -2.91
CA VAL A 336 -16.33 15.67 -3.72
C VAL A 336 -16.06 15.30 -5.17
N LEU A 337 -16.82 14.32 -5.67
CA LEU A 337 -16.65 13.77 -7.01
C LEU A 337 -17.82 14.21 -7.89
N SER A 338 -17.50 14.73 -9.07
CA SER A 338 -18.47 15.33 -9.98
C SER A 338 -18.23 14.90 -11.42
N HIS A 339 -19.28 14.50 -12.14
CA HIS A 339 -19.24 14.22 -13.58
C HIS A 339 -18.13 13.24 -13.99
N CYS A 340 -17.99 12.15 -13.24
CA CYS A 340 -16.89 11.21 -13.42
C CYS A 340 -17.37 9.77 -13.53
N GLN A 341 -16.54 8.91 -14.10
CA GLN A 341 -16.87 7.49 -14.27
C GLN A 341 -15.69 6.57 -13.96
N ASN A 342 -15.97 5.29 -13.66
CA ASN A 342 -14.93 4.31 -13.32
C ASN A 342 -14.10 4.76 -12.11
N VAL A 343 -14.79 5.10 -11.01
CA VAL A 343 -14.14 5.53 -9.77
C VAL A 343 -14.22 4.42 -8.72
N VAL A 344 -13.12 4.19 -8.02
CA VAL A 344 -13.04 3.29 -6.87
C VAL A 344 -12.48 4.05 -5.69
N ILE A 345 -13.25 4.19 -4.62
CA ILE A 345 -12.79 4.75 -3.34
C ILE A 345 -12.95 3.67 -2.27
N ASP A 346 -11.88 3.37 -1.55
CA ASP A 346 -11.84 2.38 -0.46
C ASP A 346 -10.98 2.93 0.67
N THR A 347 -11.60 3.48 1.71
CA THR A 347 -10.86 4.21 2.75
C THR A 347 -11.62 4.31 4.07
N LYS A 348 -11.00 4.98 5.06
CA LYS A 348 -11.56 5.22 6.38
C LYS A 348 -11.72 6.72 6.66
N ILE A 349 -12.84 7.10 7.27
CA ILE A 349 -13.16 8.48 7.69
C ILE A 349 -13.45 8.48 9.19
N ILE A 350 -12.83 9.41 9.94
CA ILE A 350 -13.00 9.51 11.40
C ILE A 350 -13.25 10.93 11.88
N ASN A 351 -13.82 11.05 13.08
CA ASN A 351 -14.04 12.33 13.78
C ASN A 351 -14.81 13.33 12.93
N GLY A 352 -15.93 12.90 12.36
CA GLY A 352 -16.74 13.72 11.48
C GLY A 352 -17.32 14.94 12.20
N GLY A 353 -17.12 16.13 11.63
CA GLY A 353 -17.74 17.36 12.12
C GLY A 353 -19.13 17.62 11.55
N GLU A 354 -19.63 18.84 11.80
CA GLU A 354 -20.91 19.31 11.25
C GLU A 354 -20.87 19.42 9.73
N SER A 355 -21.38 18.45 8.98
CA SER A 355 -21.42 18.50 7.51
C SER A 355 -22.74 17.97 6.97
N GLN A 356 -23.07 18.31 5.71
CA GLN A 356 -24.16 17.65 4.98
C GLN A 356 -23.81 16.22 4.59
N THR A 357 -22.57 16.01 4.15
CA THR A 357 -21.98 14.71 3.83
C THR A 357 -20.45 14.77 3.97
N TYR A 358 -19.78 13.64 4.14
CA TYR A 358 -18.31 13.59 4.04
C TYR A 358 -17.80 13.05 2.70
N VAL A 359 -18.62 12.30 1.96
CA VAL A 359 -18.37 11.90 0.57
C VAL A 359 -19.53 12.37 -0.28
N ALA A 360 -19.28 13.26 -1.24
CA ALA A 360 -20.28 13.79 -2.15
C ALA A 360 -20.09 13.22 -3.55
N LEU A 361 -21.16 12.66 -4.12
CA LEU A 361 -21.20 12.08 -5.46
C LEU A 361 -22.24 12.84 -6.30
N ASN A 362 -21.81 13.49 -7.39
CA ASN A 362 -22.68 14.16 -8.34
C ASN A 362 -22.38 13.65 -9.76
N ALA A 363 -23.38 13.14 -10.49
CA ALA A 363 -23.17 12.57 -11.81
C ALA A 363 -21.98 11.58 -11.85
N VAL A 364 -21.99 10.59 -10.96
CA VAL A 364 -20.95 9.55 -10.87
C VAL A 364 -21.48 8.26 -11.48
N LYS A 365 -20.68 7.62 -12.34
CA LYS A 365 -21.07 6.40 -13.05
C LYS A 365 -20.08 5.24 -12.94
N ASP A 366 -20.57 4.01 -12.98
CA ASP A 366 -19.75 2.79 -13.09
C ASP A 366 -18.68 2.76 -11.98
N SER A 367 -19.10 2.96 -10.72
CA SER A 367 -18.18 3.27 -9.61
C SER A 367 -18.44 2.47 -8.34
N GLU A 368 -17.41 2.31 -7.52
CA GLU A 368 -17.42 1.58 -6.25
C GLU A 368 -16.93 2.49 -5.11
N ILE A 369 -17.71 2.61 -4.05
CA ILE A 369 -17.43 3.45 -2.89
C ILE A 369 -17.53 2.60 -1.63
N ASP A 370 -16.39 2.17 -1.08
CA ASP A 370 -16.26 1.46 0.19
C ASP A 370 -15.69 2.40 1.26
N ILE A 371 -16.46 2.63 2.33
CA ILE A 371 -16.08 3.56 3.40
C ILE A 371 -16.28 2.90 4.76
N GLU A 372 -15.20 2.86 5.54
CA GLU A 372 -15.27 2.69 6.99
C GLU A 372 -15.39 4.04 7.69
N ALA A 373 -16.35 4.18 8.60
CA ALA A 373 -16.64 5.43 9.29
C ALA A 373 -16.74 5.23 10.80
N LEU A 374 -16.05 6.08 11.55
CA LEU A 374 -16.08 6.07 13.01
C LEU A 374 -16.25 7.48 13.57
N ASP A 375 -17.20 7.65 14.49
CA ASP A 375 -17.41 8.89 15.24
C ASP A 375 -17.72 10.08 14.32
N CYS A 376 -18.70 9.91 13.43
CA CYS A 376 -19.19 10.91 12.49
C CYS A 376 -20.62 11.33 12.83
N THR A 377 -20.80 12.00 13.97
CA THR A 377 -22.11 12.31 14.58
C THR A 377 -22.53 13.76 14.33
N ALA A 378 -22.58 14.20 13.07
CA ALA A 378 -23.04 15.56 12.72
C ALA A 378 -24.44 15.87 13.32
N THR A 379 -24.64 17.09 13.79
CA THR A 379 -25.93 17.59 14.29
C THR A 379 -26.76 18.30 13.22
N THR A 380 -26.19 18.66 12.06
CA THR A 380 -26.95 19.19 10.90
C THR A 380 -28.09 18.25 10.47
N SER A 381 -29.09 18.75 9.75
CA SER A 381 -30.25 17.95 9.32
C SER A 381 -29.91 16.78 8.40
N THR A 382 -28.74 16.79 7.72
CA THR A 382 -28.36 15.74 6.77
C THR A 382 -27.27 14.84 7.33
N GLY A 383 -26.04 15.31 7.57
CA GLY A 383 -24.97 14.50 8.21
C GLY A 383 -24.75 13.11 7.63
N ALA A 384 -24.82 12.95 6.31
CA ALA A 384 -24.66 11.67 5.64
C ALA A 384 -23.20 11.20 5.60
N MET A 385 -22.98 9.88 5.59
CA MET A 385 -21.66 9.35 5.27
C MET A 385 -21.37 9.54 3.77
N VAL A 386 -22.31 9.08 2.95
CA VAL A 386 -22.29 9.29 1.50
C VAL A 386 -23.54 10.04 1.09
N GLY A 387 -23.33 11.10 0.32
CA GLY A 387 -24.37 11.94 -0.24
C GLY A 387 -24.36 11.83 -1.75
N ILE A 388 -25.49 11.46 -2.35
CA ILE A 388 -25.70 11.52 -3.79
C ILE A 388 -26.46 12.80 -4.11
N TYR A 389 -26.01 13.50 -5.15
CA TYR A 389 -26.49 14.81 -5.57
C TYR A 389 -26.79 14.85 -7.07
N VAL A 390 -27.57 15.87 -7.42
CA VAL A 390 -27.66 16.48 -8.74
C VAL A 390 -27.46 17.98 -8.55
N PHE A 391 -26.26 18.49 -8.87
CA PHE A 391 -25.96 19.90 -8.71
C PHE A 391 -26.62 20.73 -9.81
N ASN A 392 -27.43 21.69 -9.40
CA ASN A 392 -28.05 22.68 -10.27
C ASN A 392 -27.70 24.10 -9.78
N ASP A 393 -28.24 25.12 -10.45
CA ASP A 393 -28.07 26.53 -10.11
C ASP A 393 -28.58 26.93 -8.71
N LYS A 394 -29.34 26.06 -8.04
CA LYS A 394 -29.96 26.27 -6.73
C LYS A 394 -29.43 25.34 -5.62
N ASN A 395 -28.86 24.21 -6.00
CA ASN A 395 -28.35 23.15 -5.12
C ASN A 395 -26.84 23.06 -5.29
N THR A 396 -26.12 24.05 -4.78
CA THR A 396 -24.65 24.07 -4.82
C THR A 396 -24.09 23.67 -3.47
N LEU A 397 -23.12 22.74 -3.47
CA LEU A 397 -22.13 22.74 -2.40
C LEU A 397 -21.33 24.04 -2.53
N THR A 398 -20.89 24.62 -1.43
CA THR A 398 -20.12 25.88 -1.39
C THR A 398 -18.81 25.87 -2.19
N ASN A 399 -18.45 24.77 -2.86
CA ASN A 399 -17.27 24.63 -3.70
C ASN A 399 -17.62 24.86 -5.19
N GLN A 400 -17.03 25.90 -5.79
CA GLN A 400 -17.30 26.33 -7.17
C GLN A 400 -16.76 25.37 -8.25
N ASN A 401 -15.95 24.38 -7.87
CA ASN A 401 -15.32 23.42 -8.78
C ASN A 401 -16.24 22.25 -9.17
N THR A 402 -17.51 22.26 -8.79
CA THR A 402 -18.47 21.18 -9.08
C THR A 402 -19.28 21.39 -10.37
N LYS A 403 -18.89 22.37 -11.20
CA LYS A 403 -19.44 22.53 -12.55
C LYS A 403 -19.07 21.33 -13.42
N PRO A 404 -19.90 21.00 -14.42
CA PRO A 404 -21.08 21.70 -14.94
C PRO A 404 -22.31 21.47 -14.04
N TYR A 405 -23.31 22.34 -14.18
CA TYR A 405 -24.61 22.17 -13.53
C TYR A 405 -25.57 21.59 -14.57
N ASP A 406 -25.62 20.28 -14.69
CA ASP A 406 -26.60 19.58 -15.53
C ASP A 406 -27.40 18.57 -14.71
N LEU A 407 -28.45 18.00 -15.30
CA LEU A 407 -29.38 17.10 -14.62
C LEU A 407 -28.96 15.62 -14.71
N THR A 408 -27.67 15.34 -14.85
CA THR A 408 -27.15 13.97 -14.95
C THR A 408 -27.21 13.28 -13.59
N PRO A 409 -27.94 12.15 -13.46
CA PRO A 409 -27.98 11.38 -12.23
C PRO A 409 -26.72 10.53 -12.05
N CYS A 410 -26.45 10.06 -10.84
CA CYS A 410 -25.59 8.89 -10.64
C CYS A 410 -26.24 7.60 -11.21
N ASP A 411 -25.40 6.72 -11.79
CA ASP A 411 -25.82 5.48 -12.45
C ASP A 411 -24.79 4.36 -12.24
N ASN A 412 -25.23 3.14 -11.92
CA ASN A 412 -24.37 1.97 -11.72
C ASN A 412 -23.28 2.21 -10.67
N VAL A 413 -23.70 2.58 -9.45
CA VAL A 413 -22.81 2.88 -8.32
C VAL A 413 -23.04 1.86 -7.21
N SER A 414 -21.96 1.20 -6.78
CA SER A 414 -21.95 0.32 -5.62
C SER A 414 -21.41 1.06 -4.40
N ILE A 415 -22.16 1.04 -3.29
CA ILE A 415 -21.80 1.72 -2.05
C ILE A 415 -21.80 0.71 -0.92
N THR A 416 -20.63 0.49 -0.32
CA THR A 416 -20.43 -0.40 0.82
C THR A 416 -19.98 0.43 2.03
N LEU A 417 -20.69 0.33 3.15
CA LEU A 417 -20.38 1.12 4.34
C LEU A 417 -20.15 0.24 5.57
N LYS A 418 -19.12 0.56 6.36
CA LYS A 418 -18.93 0.04 7.72
C LYS A 418 -19.02 1.22 8.69
N LEU A 419 -20.08 1.28 9.47
CA LEU A 419 -20.44 2.47 10.22
C LEU A 419 -20.42 2.20 11.73
N LYS A 420 -19.80 3.09 12.50
CA LYS A 420 -19.88 3.07 13.96
C LYS A 420 -20.00 4.48 14.51
N ASN A 421 -21.01 4.73 15.34
CA ASN A 421 -21.27 6.06 15.91
C ASN A 421 -21.41 7.13 14.82
N VAL A 422 -22.38 6.97 13.94
CA VAL A 422 -22.60 7.90 12.82
C VAL A 422 -24.04 8.42 12.82
N LYS A 423 -24.26 9.55 12.16
CA LYS A 423 -25.62 10.10 12.05
C LYS A 423 -26.47 9.33 11.01
N LYS A 424 -26.02 9.29 9.75
CA LYS A 424 -26.69 8.60 8.62
C LYS A 424 -25.70 7.86 7.73
N GLY A 425 -26.18 6.83 7.03
CA GLY A 425 -25.42 6.14 5.98
C GLY A 425 -25.50 6.86 4.63
N LEU A 426 -26.23 6.29 3.66
CA LEU A 426 -26.43 6.88 2.33
C LEU A 426 -27.66 7.78 2.28
N VAL A 427 -27.55 8.97 1.70
CA VAL A 427 -28.67 9.89 1.50
C VAL A 427 -28.65 10.50 0.10
N GLU A 428 -29.80 10.55 -0.60
CA GLU A 428 -29.96 11.49 -1.72
C GLU A 428 -30.24 12.90 -1.15
N ILE A 429 -29.38 13.85 -1.47
CA ILE A 429 -29.40 15.20 -0.92
C ILE A 429 -29.91 16.17 -1.98
N ALA A 430 -30.87 17.01 -1.57
CA ALA A 430 -31.51 18.01 -2.42
C ALA A 430 -32.11 17.42 -3.72
N PRO A 431 -33.03 16.45 -3.61
CA PRO A 431 -33.58 15.73 -4.76
C PRO A 431 -34.23 16.68 -5.77
N VAL A 432 -33.96 16.43 -7.05
CA VAL A 432 -34.44 17.25 -8.16
C VAL A 432 -35.66 16.59 -8.81
N ASP A 433 -36.63 17.40 -9.22
CA ASP A 433 -37.84 16.90 -9.89
C ASP A 433 -37.48 16.14 -11.18
N LYS A 434 -38.08 14.96 -11.38
CA LYS A 434 -37.88 14.08 -12.57
C LYS A 434 -36.46 13.60 -12.84
N VAL A 435 -35.53 13.76 -11.90
CA VAL A 435 -34.21 13.14 -11.97
C VAL A 435 -34.20 11.90 -11.10
N ILE A 436 -33.79 10.77 -11.68
CA ILE A 436 -33.80 9.45 -11.03
C ILE A 436 -32.39 8.86 -11.08
N HIS A 437 -31.85 8.54 -9.91
CA HIS A 437 -30.64 7.75 -9.78
C HIS A 437 -30.93 6.28 -10.08
N LYS A 438 -30.05 5.60 -10.82
CA LYS A 438 -30.33 4.24 -11.31
C LYS A 438 -29.20 3.27 -10.97
N ASN A 439 -29.55 1.99 -10.88
CA ASN A 439 -28.61 0.88 -10.72
C ASN A 439 -27.71 1.06 -9.48
N ILE A 440 -28.31 1.45 -8.35
CA ILE A 440 -27.57 1.67 -7.10
C ILE A 440 -27.56 0.36 -6.30
N THR A 441 -26.36 -0.12 -5.97
CA THR A 441 -26.17 -1.25 -5.05
C THR A 441 -25.71 -0.73 -3.71
N TYR A 442 -26.39 -1.10 -2.63
CA TYR A 442 -26.11 -0.60 -1.28
C TYR A 442 -25.92 -1.74 -0.28
N ASN A 443 -24.75 -1.75 0.36
CA ASN A 443 -24.38 -2.69 1.39
C ASN A 443 -23.92 -1.93 2.64
N VAL A 444 -24.35 -2.35 3.83
CA VAL A 444 -23.98 -1.66 5.07
C VAL A 444 -23.86 -2.62 6.24
N GLN A 445 -22.85 -2.39 7.07
CA GLN A 445 -22.69 -2.99 8.38
C GLN A 445 -22.54 -1.87 9.39
N ALA A 446 -23.46 -1.76 10.34
CA ALA A 446 -23.56 -0.57 11.17
C ALA A 446 -23.87 -0.85 12.65
N GLU A 447 -23.27 -0.05 13.51
CA GLU A 447 -23.54 0.01 14.94
C GLU A 447 -23.77 1.47 15.36
N ASN A 448 -24.81 1.72 16.17
CA ASN A 448 -25.10 3.04 16.72
C ASN A 448 -25.25 4.13 15.63
N VAL A 449 -26.28 3.98 14.80
CA VAL A 449 -26.67 4.98 13.78
C VAL A 449 -27.79 5.83 14.35
N LEU A 450 -27.58 7.14 14.46
CA LEU A 450 -28.51 8.03 15.16
C LEU A 450 -29.85 8.17 14.43
N GLU A 451 -29.81 8.32 13.11
CA GLU A 451 -30.99 8.52 12.26
C GLU A 451 -31.08 7.34 11.26
N GLU A 452 -31.04 7.56 9.94
CA GLU A 452 -31.28 6.51 8.93
C GLU A 452 -30.01 5.75 8.52
N LEU A 453 -30.11 4.42 8.37
CA LEU A 453 -29.10 3.66 7.63
C LEU A 453 -29.04 4.12 6.18
N GLY A 454 -30.20 4.35 5.57
CA GLY A 454 -30.26 5.00 4.27
C GLY A 454 -31.57 5.72 4.01
N LEU A 455 -31.47 6.89 3.37
CA LEU A 455 -32.58 7.70 2.89
C LEU A 455 -32.47 7.88 1.38
N PHE A 456 -33.22 7.07 0.66
CA PHE A 456 -33.19 7.00 -0.80
C PHE A 456 -34.39 7.78 -1.33
N ASN A 457 -34.15 9.02 -1.72
CA ASN A 457 -35.10 9.75 -2.53
C ASN A 457 -34.91 9.29 -4.00
N ASN A 458 -36.00 9.16 -4.77
CA ASN A 458 -36.01 8.90 -6.24
C ASN A 458 -34.91 7.97 -6.83
N MET A 459 -34.71 6.77 -6.27
CA MET A 459 -33.81 5.77 -6.83
C MET A 459 -34.59 4.63 -7.50
N SER A 460 -34.14 4.17 -8.66
CA SER A 460 -34.68 2.99 -9.36
C SER A 460 -33.60 1.95 -9.62
N TYR A 461 -34.00 0.71 -9.91
CA TYR A 461 -33.08 -0.43 -10.08
C TYR A 461 -32.14 -0.57 -8.88
N PHE A 462 -32.71 -0.43 -7.68
CA PHE A 462 -31.96 -0.41 -6.42
C PHE A 462 -31.82 -1.83 -5.88
N ARG A 463 -30.62 -2.16 -5.41
CA ARG A 463 -30.33 -3.46 -4.82
C ARG A 463 -29.61 -3.34 -3.49
N THR A 464 -29.93 -4.23 -2.56
CA THR A 464 -29.07 -4.53 -1.40
C THR A 464 -28.68 -5.99 -1.43
N GLU A 465 -27.52 -6.32 -0.86
CA GLU A 465 -27.06 -7.71 -0.73
C GLU A 465 -26.78 -8.06 0.74
N LYS A 466 -26.27 -7.10 1.52
CA LYS A 466 -25.99 -7.25 2.95
C LYS A 466 -26.24 -5.95 3.70
N VAL A 467 -27.25 -5.95 4.56
CA VAL A 467 -27.61 -4.81 5.42
C VAL A 467 -27.69 -5.31 6.85
N VAL A 468 -26.65 -5.07 7.64
CA VAL A 468 -26.59 -5.48 9.05
C VAL A 468 -26.54 -4.24 9.92
N GLY A 469 -27.44 -4.15 10.91
CA GLY A 469 -27.52 -2.97 11.77
C GLY A 469 -27.87 -3.33 13.21
N ASN A 470 -27.20 -2.70 14.16
CA ASN A 470 -27.56 -2.75 15.57
C ASN A 470 -27.63 -1.33 16.14
N ASP A 471 -28.68 -1.05 16.91
CA ASP A 471 -28.90 0.25 17.54
C ASP A 471 -29.03 1.37 16.50
N ILE A 472 -30.18 1.37 15.83
CA ILE A 472 -30.42 2.12 14.58
C ILE A 472 -31.62 3.06 14.76
N GLY A 473 -31.52 4.33 14.36
CA GLY A 473 -32.67 5.26 14.35
C GLY A 473 -33.79 4.78 13.43
N HIS A 474 -33.52 4.75 12.13
CA HIS A 474 -34.37 4.17 11.10
C HIS A 474 -33.50 3.27 10.20
N GLY A 475 -34.07 2.18 9.69
CA GLY A 475 -33.34 1.33 8.75
C GLY A 475 -33.30 1.96 7.36
N LEU A 476 -33.97 1.31 6.40
CA LEU A 476 -33.96 1.73 5.00
C LEU A 476 -35.23 2.51 4.68
N VAL A 477 -35.10 3.77 4.28
CA VAL A 477 -36.22 4.65 3.91
C VAL A 477 -36.15 4.98 2.44
N PHE A 478 -37.15 4.54 1.68
CA PHE A 478 -37.34 4.83 0.26
C PHE A 478 -38.48 5.82 0.13
N GLN A 479 -38.17 7.05 -0.26
CA GLN A 479 -39.14 8.12 -0.38
C GLN A 479 -39.30 8.53 -1.84
N ILE A 480 -40.48 8.26 -2.39
CA ILE A 480 -40.81 8.57 -3.79
C ILE A 480 -41.55 9.90 -3.82
N MET A 481 -40.86 10.95 -4.28
CA MET A 481 -41.39 12.31 -4.19
C MET A 481 -41.76 12.91 -5.54
N ASN A 482 -40.98 12.59 -6.57
CA ASN A 482 -40.94 13.37 -7.80
C ASN A 482 -41.38 12.56 -9.03
N ASP A 483 -40.93 11.31 -9.14
CA ASP A 483 -41.27 10.45 -10.27
C ASP A 483 -41.39 8.98 -9.85
N THR A 484 -42.11 8.18 -10.63
CA THR A 484 -42.33 6.76 -10.36
C THR A 484 -41.01 6.01 -10.46
N CYS A 485 -40.66 5.31 -9.39
CA CYS A 485 -39.42 4.55 -9.30
C CYS A 485 -39.71 3.06 -9.26
N GLY A 486 -38.89 2.26 -9.92
CA GLY A 486 -39.16 0.83 -10.12
C GLY A 486 -37.97 -0.06 -9.81
N ASP A 487 -38.26 -1.34 -9.62
CA ASP A 487 -37.31 -2.44 -9.53
C ASP A 487 -36.37 -2.36 -8.31
N PHE A 488 -36.94 -2.67 -7.15
CA PHE A 488 -36.20 -2.74 -5.89
C PHE A 488 -35.99 -4.21 -5.50
N THR A 489 -34.75 -4.56 -5.18
CA THR A 489 -34.38 -5.90 -4.68
C THR A 489 -33.70 -5.75 -3.32
N ILE A 490 -34.44 -6.06 -2.27
CA ILE A 490 -34.02 -5.87 -0.88
C ILE A 490 -33.72 -7.23 -0.25
N GLU A 491 -32.44 -7.52 -0.03
CA GLU A 491 -31.94 -8.82 0.43
C GLU A 491 -30.92 -8.63 1.56
N GLY A 492 -30.72 -9.69 2.36
CA GLY A 492 -29.68 -9.69 3.40
C GLY A 492 -29.89 -8.67 4.52
N VAL A 493 -31.13 -8.22 4.75
CA VAL A 493 -31.48 -7.26 5.82
C VAL A 493 -31.55 -7.98 7.17
N ASN A 494 -30.71 -7.57 8.11
CA ASN A 494 -30.71 -7.99 9.52
C ASN A 494 -30.45 -6.77 10.41
N ILE A 495 -31.51 -6.09 10.82
CA ILE A 495 -31.45 -4.84 11.58
C ILE A 495 -32.20 -4.98 12.91
N ARG A 496 -31.62 -4.44 13.98
CA ARG A 496 -32.10 -4.65 15.35
C ARG A 496 -31.98 -3.39 16.18
N ASN A 497 -32.81 -3.32 17.22
CA ASN A 497 -32.78 -2.29 18.26
C ASN A 497 -33.02 -0.88 17.68
N GLY A 498 -34.27 -0.58 17.33
CA GLY A 498 -34.66 0.77 16.91
C GLY A 498 -34.51 1.79 18.04
N LYS A 499 -33.73 2.87 17.86
CA LYS A 499 -33.45 3.89 18.89
C LYS A 499 -34.70 4.68 19.29
N SER A 500 -35.38 5.26 18.29
CA SER A 500 -36.51 6.17 18.49
C SER A 500 -37.81 5.39 18.39
N LYS A 501 -38.23 4.77 19.51
CA LYS A 501 -39.32 3.77 19.58
C LYS A 501 -40.65 4.20 18.93
N GLU A 502 -40.92 5.49 18.80
CA GLU A 502 -42.18 6.00 18.23
C GLU A 502 -42.11 6.26 16.72
N THR A 503 -40.94 6.64 16.18
CA THR A 503 -40.79 7.04 14.77
C THR A 503 -40.03 6.02 13.92
N SER A 504 -39.25 5.15 14.56
CA SER A 504 -38.32 4.21 13.92
C SER A 504 -39.02 3.19 13.02
N ARG A 505 -38.51 2.99 11.80
CA ARG A 505 -39.03 1.99 10.86
C ARG A 505 -37.88 1.16 10.34
N GLY A 506 -38.08 -0.15 10.22
CA GLY A 506 -37.05 -1.06 9.70
C GLY A 506 -36.83 -0.88 8.20
N VAL A 507 -37.87 -1.12 7.40
CA VAL A 507 -37.89 -0.81 5.96
C VAL A 507 -39.16 -0.03 5.66
N TRP A 508 -39.02 1.12 5.01
CA TRP A 508 -40.14 2.00 4.72
C TRP A 508 -40.12 2.45 3.28
N PHE A 509 -41.14 2.04 2.52
CA PHE A 509 -41.45 2.60 1.22
C PHE A 509 -42.58 3.62 1.37
N LYS A 510 -42.30 4.87 1.01
CA LYS A 510 -43.18 6.02 1.21
C LYS A 510 -43.44 6.73 -0.11
N SER A 511 -44.68 6.70 -0.57
CA SER A 511 -45.15 7.45 -1.74
C SER A 511 -46.24 8.46 -1.36
N LYS A 512 -46.49 9.42 -2.25
CA LYS A 512 -47.59 10.39 -2.10
C LYS A 512 -48.92 9.71 -2.41
N GLU A 513 -49.98 10.16 -1.73
CA GLU A 513 -51.34 9.72 -2.01
C GLU A 513 -51.83 10.26 -3.38
N GLY A 514 -52.56 9.41 -4.13
CA GLY A 514 -53.28 9.76 -5.35
C GLY A 514 -52.92 8.88 -6.54
N ASP A 515 -53.89 8.58 -7.41
CA ASP A 515 -53.73 7.63 -8.52
C ASP A 515 -52.66 8.04 -9.55
N ASN A 516 -52.41 9.34 -9.68
CA ASN A 516 -51.39 9.91 -10.57
C ASN A 516 -50.11 10.34 -9.82
N ALA A 517 -50.03 10.04 -8.52
CA ALA A 517 -48.87 10.42 -7.72
C ALA A 517 -47.66 9.53 -8.02
N PRO A 518 -46.43 10.05 -7.90
CA PRO A 518 -45.22 9.23 -7.95
C PRO A 518 -45.26 8.06 -6.97
N GLN A 519 -45.07 6.84 -7.48
CA GLN A 519 -45.17 5.61 -6.72
C GLN A 519 -43.92 4.73 -6.86
N TYR A 520 -43.65 3.86 -5.90
CA TYR A 520 -42.71 2.76 -6.13
C TYR A 520 -43.40 1.61 -6.84
N GLN A 521 -42.64 0.89 -7.66
CA GLN A 521 -43.09 -0.28 -8.42
C GLN A 521 -42.11 -1.45 -8.30
N ASN A 522 -42.63 -2.68 -8.36
CA ASN A 522 -41.82 -3.90 -8.45
C ASN A 522 -40.81 -4.06 -7.30
N VAL A 523 -41.29 -3.97 -6.06
CA VAL A 523 -40.49 -4.17 -4.85
C VAL A 523 -40.42 -5.66 -4.50
N ARG A 524 -39.22 -6.19 -4.29
CA ARG A 524 -38.97 -7.57 -3.84
C ARG A 524 -38.13 -7.52 -2.57
N ILE A 525 -38.68 -7.98 -1.46
CA ILE A 525 -37.99 -8.07 -0.16
C ILE A 525 -37.92 -9.54 0.24
N SER A 526 -36.71 -10.07 0.50
CA SER A 526 -36.50 -11.49 0.75
C SER A 526 -35.74 -11.75 2.05
N ASN A 527 -36.29 -12.61 2.91
CA ASN A 527 -35.72 -13.04 4.18
C ASN A 527 -35.26 -11.91 5.14
N PRO A 528 -36.00 -10.79 5.31
CA PRO A 528 -35.60 -9.73 6.22
C PRO A 528 -35.73 -10.18 7.68
N VAL A 529 -34.73 -9.83 8.50
CA VAL A 529 -34.75 -9.98 9.97
C VAL A 529 -34.81 -8.60 10.60
N ILE A 530 -35.94 -8.26 11.22
CA ILE A 530 -36.15 -6.93 11.84
C ILE A 530 -36.59 -7.10 13.29
N ARG A 531 -35.97 -6.34 14.21
CA ARG A 531 -36.25 -6.41 15.66
C ARG A 531 -36.39 -5.05 16.32
N ALA A 532 -37.42 -4.89 17.14
CA ALA A 532 -37.55 -3.79 18.09
C ALA A 532 -37.52 -2.36 17.48
N PHE A 533 -38.12 -2.18 16.30
CA PHE A 533 -38.43 -0.86 15.71
C PHE A 533 -39.84 -0.40 16.11
N SER A 534 -40.24 0.85 15.83
CA SER A 534 -41.66 1.24 15.94
C SER A 534 -42.49 0.38 15.01
N LYS A 535 -42.15 0.40 13.71
CA LYS A 535 -42.73 -0.50 12.71
C LYS A 535 -41.64 -1.32 12.02
N GLY A 536 -41.94 -2.56 11.66
CA GLY A 536 -41.00 -3.42 10.95
C GLY A 536 -40.85 -3.02 9.49
N ILE A 537 -41.78 -3.48 8.64
CA ILE A 537 -41.86 -3.10 7.22
C ILE A 537 -43.12 -2.27 7.00
N THR A 538 -43.01 -1.16 6.29
CA THR A 538 -44.13 -0.28 5.95
C THR A 538 -44.09 0.05 4.46
N THR A 539 -45.21 -0.15 3.77
CA THR A 539 -45.37 0.16 2.34
C THR A 539 -46.58 1.07 2.16
N ASP A 540 -46.34 2.34 1.80
CA ASP A 540 -47.36 3.39 1.69
C ASP A 540 -47.60 3.76 0.22
N TYR A 541 -48.84 3.67 -0.29
CA TYR A 541 -49.26 4.21 -1.60
C TYR A 541 -48.39 3.79 -2.82
N GLY A 542 -48.08 2.51 -2.99
CA GLY A 542 -47.35 2.03 -4.16
C GLY A 542 -48.00 0.86 -4.89
N PHE A 543 -47.23 0.21 -5.75
CA PHE A 543 -47.71 -0.87 -6.60
C PHE A 543 -46.71 -2.04 -6.68
N GLY A 544 -47.18 -3.27 -6.52
CA GLY A 544 -46.37 -4.46 -6.75
C GLY A 544 -45.24 -4.64 -5.74
N ALA A 545 -45.57 -4.80 -4.46
CA ALA A 545 -44.59 -5.13 -3.41
C ALA A 545 -44.72 -6.58 -2.93
N LYS A 546 -43.63 -7.34 -2.96
CA LYS A 546 -43.59 -8.75 -2.55
C LYS A 546 -42.59 -8.95 -1.42
N ILE A 547 -43.06 -9.42 -0.28
CA ILE A 547 -42.28 -9.69 0.93
C ILE A 547 -42.28 -11.19 1.17
N ASN A 548 -41.12 -11.84 1.08
CA ASN A 548 -40.99 -13.28 1.18
C ASN A 548 -40.21 -13.68 2.43
N ASN A 549 -40.78 -14.62 3.18
CA ASN A 549 -40.20 -15.24 4.37
C ASN A 549 -39.61 -14.24 5.40
N PRO A 550 -40.34 -13.18 5.79
CA PRO A 550 -39.85 -12.25 6.81
C PRO A 550 -39.77 -12.89 8.19
N ASP A 551 -38.80 -12.46 8.99
CA ASP A 551 -38.75 -12.71 10.42
C ASP A 551 -38.76 -11.37 11.15
N ILE A 552 -39.92 -10.92 11.59
CA ILE A 552 -40.14 -9.57 12.13
C ILE A 552 -40.78 -9.67 13.51
N GLN A 553 -40.07 -9.16 14.52
CA GLN A 553 -40.50 -9.33 15.91
C GLN A 553 -40.25 -8.11 16.78
N GLU A 554 -41.02 -8.03 17.85
CA GLU A 554 -40.86 -7.07 18.95
C GLU A 554 -41.01 -5.60 18.56
N CYS A 555 -41.65 -5.31 17.42
CA CYS A 555 -41.96 -3.95 17.05
C CYS A 555 -42.99 -3.31 18.02
N TRP A 556 -42.86 -2.01 18.28
CA TRP A 556 -43.71 -1.31 19.24
C TRP A 556 -45.13 -1.10 18.71
N GLU A 557 -45.26 -0.88 17.41
CA GLU A 557 -46.50 -0.80 16.64
C GLU A 557 -46.57 -1.99 15.65
N ASP A 558 -46.89 -1.73 14.37
CA ASP A 558 -47.10 -2.78 13.38
C ASP A 558 -45.81 -3.55 13.04
N GLY A 559 -45.89 -4.88 12.96
CA GLY A 559 -44.79 -5.70 12.44
C GLY A 559 -44.60 -5.44 10.94
N VAL A 560 -45.63 -5.74 10.15
CA VAL A 560 -45.73 -5.33 8.75
C VAL A 560 -47.01 -4.56 8.51
N TRP A 561 -46.90 -3.42 7.84
CA TRP A 561 -48.04 -2.59 7.47
C TRP A 561 -48.07 -2.31 5.97
N ASN A 562 -49.10 -2.82 5.30
CA ASN A 562 -49.49 -2.37 3.97
C ASN A 562 -50.50 -1.21 4.11
N TYR A 563 -50.02 0.01 3.94
CA TYR A 563 -50.82 1.22 3.91
C TYR A 563 -51.11 1.63 2.46
N PHE A 564 -52.06 0.94 1.83
CA PHE A 564 -52.55 1.27 0.48
C PHE A 564 -51.58 0.97 -0.67
N THR A 565 -50.81 -0.10 -0.56
CA THR A 565 -50.05 -0.67 -1.68
C THR A 565 -50.91 -1.67 -2.44
N LEU A 566 -51.04 -1.48 -3.75
CA LEU A 566 -51.76 -2.39 -4.65
C LEU A 566 -50.84 -3.53 -5.11
N ASP A 567 -51.42 -4.68 -5.46
CA ASP A 567 -50.66 -5.88 -5.88
C ASP A 567 -49.56 -6.27 -4.87
N TRP A 568 -49.94 -6.18 -3.59
CA TRP A 568 -49.06 -6.44 -2.47
C TRP A 568 -49.11 -7.91 -2.06
N ALA A 569 -47.98 -8.49 -1.70
CA ALA A 569 -47.91 -9.86 -1.21
C ALA A 569 -46.96 -10.00 -0.03
N LEU A 570 -47.37 -10.77 0.97
CA LEU A 570 -46.52 -11.28 2.04
C LEU A 570 -46.70 -12.80 2.13
N ILE A 571 -45.64 -13.53 1.83
CA ILE A 571 -45.66 -15.00 1.70
C ILE A 571 -44.59 -15.62 2.60
N GLY A 572 -44.98 -16.59 3.44
CA GLY A 572 -44.05 -17.29 4.34
C GLY A 572 -43.65 -16.49 5.59
N GLY A 573 -42.75 -17.06 6.39
CA GLY A 573 -42.12 -16.34 7.50
C GLY A 573 -42.96 -16.23 8.77
N MET A 574 -42.44 -15.43 9.70
CA MET A 574 -42.93 -15.27 11.06
C MET A 574 -42.94 -13.78 11.45
N VAL A 575 -44.12 -13.27 11.76
CA VAL A 575 -44.33 -11.88 12.19
C VAL A 575 -45.06 -11.92 13.53
N LYS A 576 -44.33 -11.77 14.64
CA LYS A 576 -44.90 -12.00 15.99
C LYS A 576 -44.32 -11.07 17.04
N TYR A 577 -44.99 -10.98 18.19
CA TYR A 577 -44.55 -10.15 19.32
C TYR A 577 -44.48 -8.65 19.01
N ASN A 578 -45.13 -8.21 17.94
CA ASN A 578 -45.28 -6.80 17.60
C ASN A 578 -46.54 -6.23 18.26
N ASN A 579 -46.78 -4.94 18.05
CA ASN A 579 -47.77 -4.13 18.75
C ASN A 579 -47.58 -4.21 20.27
N LYS A 580 -46.36 -3.97 20.73
CA LYS A 580 -46.05 -3.97 22.18
C LYS A 580 -46.77 -2.86 22.94
N ASN A 581 -47.15 -1.78 22.25
CA ASN A 581 -48.00 -0.74 22.83
C ASN A 581 -49.43 -1.21 23.13
N GLY A 582 -49.86 -2.33 22.55
CA GLY A 582 -51.19 -2.90 22.77
C GLY A 582 -52.32 -2.06 22.17
N TRP A 583 -52.03 -1.27 21.13
CA TRP A 583 -53.04 -0.44 20.49
C TRP A 583 -53.98 -1.32 19.65
N GLY A 584 -55.29 -1.22 19.85
CA GLY A 584 -56.28 -2.00 19.07
C GLY A 584 -56.26 -1.71 17.57
N SER A 585 -55.65 -0.58 17.18
CA SER A 585 -55.43 -0.12 15.82
C SER A 585 -54.16 -0.69 15.15
N ARG A 586 -53.43 -1.59 15.82
CA ARG A 586 -52.13 -2.11 15.35
C ARG A 586 -52.08 -3.63 15.46
N ALA A 587 -51.25 -4.27 14.65
CA ALA A 587 -51.15 -5.74 14.61
C ALA A 587 -49.73 -6.24 14.26
N ASP A 588 -49.48 -7.53 14.38
CA ASP A 588 -48.30 -8.14 13.80
C ASP A 588 -48.31 -7.93 12.28
N ILE A 589 -49.46 -8.16 11.65
CA ILE A 589 -49.68 -7.88 10.23
C ILE A 589 -50.92 -7.03 10.07
N HIS A 590 -50.76 -5.88 9.43
CA HIS A 590 -51.81 -4.91 9.17
C HIS A 590 -51.89 -4.64 7.66
N ILE A 591 -53.05 -4.89 7.06
CA ILE A 591 -53.33 -4.56 5.67
C ILE A 591 -54.52 -3.61 5.61
N GLY A 592 -54.31 -2.43 5.07
CA GLY A 592 -55.33 -1.38 5.00
C GLY A 592 -55.01 -0.15 5.84
N GLU A 593 -55.91 0.81 5.74
CA GLU A 593 -55.96 1.99 6.59
C GLU A 593 -56.96 1.75 7.73
N LEU A 594 -56.65 2.31 8.91
CA LEU A 594 -57.56 2.34 10.03
C LEU A 594 -58.91 2.90 9.62
N ALA A 595 -59.98 2.19 9.95
CA ALA A 595 -61.34 2.67 9.76
C ALA A 595 -61.59 3.90 10.66
N ILE A 596 -61.15 5.08 10.21
CA ILE A 596 -61.64 6.36 10.70
C ILE A 596 -63.06 6.49 10.13
N GLU A 597 -64.03 6.94 10.93
CA GLU A 597 -65.36 7.28 10.45
C GLU A 597 -65.22 8.12 9.16
N ASN A 598 -65.67 7.57 8.01
CA ASN A 598 -65.51 8.07 6.62
C ASN A 598 -64.36 7.51 5.74
N GLY A 599 -63.59 6.50 6.17
CA GLY A 599 -62.53 5.89 5.36
C GLY A 599 -63.05 5.02 4.20
N ASN A 600 -63.06 5.56 2.97
CA ASN A 600 -63.52 4.88 1.74
C ASN A 600 -62.42 4.15 0.94
N LYS A 601 -61.16 4.22 1.38
CA LYS A 601 -60.01 3.71 0.63
C LYS A 601 -59.96 2.17 0.65
N LYS A 602 -60.00 1.56 -0.53
CA LYS A 602 -59.95 0.10 -0.73
C LYS A 602 -58.57 -0.39 -1.12
N VAL A 603 -58.05 -1.41 -0.42
CA VAL A 603 -56.79 -2.07 -0.80
C VAL A 603 -57.11 -3.28 -1.66
N PHE A 604 -56.55 -3.32 -2.87
CA PHE A 604 -56.87 -4.34 -3.87
C PHE A 604 -55.77 -5.38 -4.02
N ARG A 605 -56.16 -6.60 -4.37
CA ARG A 605 -55.25 -7.66 -4.85
C ARG A 605 -54.09 -7.93 -3.90
N SER A 606 -54.36 -7.86 -2.59
CA SER A 606 -53.40 -8.22 -1.55
C SER A 606 -53.37 -9.74 -1.33
N ILE A 607 -52.17 -10.30 -1.19
CA ILE A 607 -51.96 -11.72 -0.91
C ILE A 607 -51.23 -11.87 0.42
N LEU A 608 -51.85 -12.53 1.39
CA LEU A 608 -51.21 -12.96 2.63
C LEU A 608 -51.26 -14.48 2.71
N ALA A 609 -50.11 -15.16 2.63
CA ALA A 609 -50.14 -16.62 2.55
C ALA A 609 -48.98 -17.35 3.26
N ASN A 610 -49.28 -18.47 3.92
CA ASN A 610 -48.29 -19.34 4.58
C ASN A 610 -47.50 -18.65 5.70
N VAL A 611 -48.12 -17.73 6.44
CA VAL A 611 -47.45 -16.85 7.42
C VAL A 611 -47.87 -17.22 8.82
N GLN A 612 -46.95 -17.10 9.78
CA GLN A 612 -47.24 -17.24 11.20
C GLN A 612 -47.27 -15.86 11.87
N ALA A 613 -48.39 -15.52 12.52
CA ALA A 613 -48.55 -14.29 13.29
C ALA A 613 -49.35 -14.51 14.58
N ARG A 614 -49.36 -13.55 15.51
CA ARG A 614 -50.30 -13.61 16.66
C ARG A 614 -51.56 -12.80 16.36
N THR A 615 -51.41 -11.61 15.81
CA THR A 615 -52.52 -10.71 15.48
C THR A 615 -52.48 -10.36 14.00
N VAL A 616 -53.61 -10.51 13.30
CA VAL A 616 -53.74 -10.07 11.90
C VAL A 616 -54.94 -9.14 11.80
N ARG A 617 -54.72 -7.95 11.23
CA ARG A 617 -55.75 -6.94 11.00
C ARG A 617 -55.86 -6.66 9.51
N VAL A 618 -57.08 -6.75 8.99
CA VAL A 618 -57.38 -6.41 7.61
C VAL A 618 -58.57 -5.47 7.50
N GLU A 619 -58.36 -4.40 6.75
CA GLU A 619 -59.32 -3.31 6.62
C GLU A 619 -59.54 -2.95 5.16
N ASN A 620 -60.81 -2.88 4.76
CA ASN A 620 -61.22 -2.45 3.43
C ASN A 620 -60.56 -3.21 2.26
N LEU A 621 -60.25 -4.50 2.44
CA LEU A 621 -59.73 -5.36 1.37
C LEU A 621 -60.78 -5.60 0.28
N GLN A 622 -60.31 -5.66 -0.97
CA GLN A 622 -61.08 -6.11 -2.13
C GLN A 622 -60.21 -7.00 -3.03
N ASP A 623 -60.83 -7.98 -3.71
CA ASP A 623 -60.17 -8.87 -4.68
C ASP A 623 -58.89 -9.53 -4.11
N SER A 624 -58.88 -9.84 -2.82
CA SER A 624 -57.68 -10.24 -2.07
C SER A 624 -57.74 -11.68 -1.55
N ILE A 625 -56.56 -12.25 -1.26
CA ILE A 625 -56.40 -13.63 -0.81
C ILE A 625 -55.64 -13.65 0.52
N ILE A 626 -56.26 -14.21 1.55
CA ILE A 626 -55.62 -14.63 2.80
C ILE A 626 -55.75 -16.14 2.86
N ASN A 627 -54.63 -16.87 2.88
CA ASN A 627 -54.66 -18.33 2.75
C ASN A 627 -53.56 -19.01 3.56
N ASN A 628 -53.91 -20.05 4.32
CA ASN A 628 -52.96 -20.82 5.12
C ASN A 628 -52.14 -19.93 6.09
N VAL A 629 -52.81 -18.99 6.75
CA VAL A 629 -52.21 -18.14 7.79
C VAL A 629 -52.46 -18.78 9.15
N ILE A 630 -51.41 -18.91 9.96
CA ILE A 630 -51.49 -19.45 11.32
C ILE A 630 -51.51 -18.27 12.30
N ILE A 631 -52.57 -18.18 13.11
CA ILE A 631 -52.77 -17.11 14.08
C ILE A 631 -52.68 -17.67 15.48
N LYS A 632 -51.70 -17.18 16.26
CA LYS A 632 -51.32 -17.72 17.56
C LYS A 632 -51.65 -16.76 18.71
N GLY A 633 -52.84 -16.89 19.30
CA GLY A 633 -53.22 -16.26 20.57
C GLY A 633 -53.47 -14.74 20.56
N GLY A 634 -53.55 -14.09 19.39
CA GLY A 634 -53.80 -12.63 19.28
C GLY A 634 -55.00 -12.23 18.42
N GLY A 635 -55.67 -13.17 17.75
CA GLY A 635 -56.93 -12.93 17.04
C GLY A 635 -56.80 -12.33 15.64
N PHE A 636 -57.88 -12.50 14.87
CA PHE A 636 -58.05 -11.97 13.52
C PHE A 636 -59.12 -10.86 13.51
N SER A 637 -58.79 -9.68 13.00
CA SER A 637 -59.73 -8.55 12.87
C SER A 637 -60.01 -8.25 11.41
N LYS A 638 -61.30 -8.18 11.05
CA LYS A 638 -61.80 -7.88 9.70
C LYS A 638 -62.76 -6.71 9.75
N VAL A 639 -62.47 -5.62 9.02
CA VAL A 639 -63.36 -4.45 8.91
C VAL A 639 -63.56 -4.08 7.44
N GLY A 640 -64.82 -3.93 6.98
CA GLY A 640 -65.18 -3.45 5.63
C GLY A 640 -64.66 -4.28 4.44
N SER A 641 -64.14 -5.48 4.69
CA SER A 641 -63.39 -6.34 3.76
C SER A 641 -64.26 -7.43 3.14
N ASP A 642 -65.45 -7.07 2.66
CA ASP A 642 -66.50 -8.05 2.32
C ASP A 642 -66.64 -8.36 0.83
N PHE A 643 -65.89 -7.68 -0.04
CA PHE A 643 -66.05 -7.80 -1.49
C PHE A 643 -64.95 -8.66 -2.15
N ASN A 644 -65.36 -9.79 -2.73
CA ASN A 644 -64.54 -10.70 -3.54
C ASN A 644 -63.19 -11.12 -2.88
N ASN A 645 -63.21 -11.35 -1.57
CA ASN A 645 -62.04 -11.81 -0.83
C ASN A 645 -62.14 -13.30 -0.51
N LYS A 646 -61.02 -14.02 -0.61
CA LYS A 646 -60.88 -15.38 -0.06
C LYS A 646 -60.09 -15.28 1.24
N ILE A 647 -60.69 -15.67 2.37
CA ILE A 647 -60.04 -15.61 3.68
C ILE A 647 -60.09 -16.99 4.33
N ASP A 648 -58.92 -17.59 4.50
CA ASP A 648 -58.69 -18.88 5.15
C ASP A 648 -57.49 -18.79 6.11
N TYR A 649 -57.74 -19.07 7.39
CA TYR A 649 -56.74 -19.02 8.46
C TYR A 649 -57.01 -20.11 9.51
N LEU A 650 -55.95 -20.54 10.18
CA LEU A 650 -56.00 -21.46 11.30
C LEU A 650 -55.66 -20.69 12.58
N GLU A 651 -56.66 -20.47 13.42
CA GLU A 651 -56.43 -20.00 14.78
C GLU A 651 -56.04 -21.18 15.66
N VAL A 652 -54.82 -21.12 16.21
CA VAL A 652 -54.32 -22.11 17.16
C VAL A 652 -54.40 -21.51 18.56
N GLY A 653 -55.26 -22.11 19.37
CA GLY A 653 -55.34 -21.86 20.81
C GLY A 653 -54.04 -22.27 21.50
N TRP A 654 -53.69 -21.54 22.56
CA TRP A 654 -52.78 -22.05 23.56
C TRP A 654 -53.57 -22.74 24.67
#